data_AF-A0A3B4X415-F1
#
_entry.id   AF-A0A3B4X415-F1
#
_cell.length_a   1.000
_cell.length_b   1.000
_cell.length_c   1.000
_cell.angle_alpha   90.00
_cell.angle_beta   90.00
_cell.angle_gamma   90.00
#
_symmetry.space_group_name_H-M   'P 1'
#
loop_
_entity.id
_entity.type
_entity.pdbx_description
1 polymer ?
#
loop_
_entity_poly.entity_id
_entity_poly.type
_entity_poly.pdbx_seq_one_letter_code
_entity_poly.pdbx_strand_id
1 'polypeptide(L)'
;MADQSRQIKLAAAKKKLKEFQQKSSPASVGGEKGGGGGGGAGAKKKRKVKGPGQLDASSTDRNSPINNFADVEPMGSSVPQLLEDPRGESGRGSPVSNPASANTTNNPESVGHNTDPQDYPDTNGNESLTEENRPLSSTESLRQLSQQLNGLVSESSTAYVNGDAPSVGERELESRNQELAAALESSNLTNSQLNTQLDKLAQQSQELTDQLQKERKEFEQRFSKEQGAMREQLQVHIQTIGILVSEKSELQTALQYTQQAARQKTAEAEELNNRLQASKQRVSELERTLSSVSTQQKHFEKHNKELEKERDNLRLEVFRVNNMSDESKQQSSELSEQLKLNTQENGAMKLELEDLRKRLEIADLMLQQCSTQSDPSSANQQVQLLLEEKQQLEAHNHQLMESVSQLKTERDCYAEQIQEEGRVWKDKTEQLLTQVSLVAEERDRNISRVQELEASIAELKNAAALLSQEREAQDNAEPQSQSSGPSESEVALQESLNRLQQEKEALTSQYQAQLRDNEQLSRLCAEQETRLGEFERQVESQAQEEEDRRRMLEDVQSDKATISRALTQNRTLKDQLAELQNGFVKLTNENMELTTAIQSEQHVKKELARRMGELQEELHNVKEQLELKSQETQGLMEQRDQVVAHLQQYCAGYQALASEREQLHHQYLQQSQLMDRLQHDESHSRVQLEMSHSQLKQAQDHLEQLVRDNEQLKADVKELLNSSALATSSRDQGDGVESQSLQESPKKSTSIVIPEDFESQKEMEEFIRGALSQLEAERDEARREFEEEHRLHLAARHQVAVALSLEHQQHSHKSDHDHHHEHEHEHDHTQDQHSHCEHSQEHSEGGVPVEVHQALQVAMEKLQQRFTSLMQEKADLKERVEELEHRCIQLSGETDTIGEYIALYQNQRAIMKQKHQEKEQYISMLAQDKEEMKAKLAELQDLVMRLVAERNDWYSRYTGAVAGTSTVNPDLVPVGEDHTHLEQQAYTNTELNADSGAEAMDVIPLSEPTTGLEAPSPQTLSTGSAQTDTKPMVPKEDGTAQQIMQLLQEIQNPQGALRSPPFLGENPCIPFFYRPDEQDEVKILVV
;
A
#
# COMPACT_ATOMS: atom_id res chain seq x y z
N MET A 1 3.15 13.25 -34.98
CA MET A 1 3.67 12.16 -34.11
C MET A 1 4.32 12.71 -32.83
N ALA A 2 5.62 13.07 -32.82
CA ALA A 2 6.33 13.44 -31.58
C ALA A 2 5.66 14.55 -30.76
N ASP A 3 5.32 15.69 -31.37
CA ASP A 3 4.69 16.81 -30.65
C ASP A 3 3.30 16.53 -30.09
N GLN A 4 2.51 15.66 -30.73
CA GLN A 4 1.22 15.21 -30.16
C GLN A 4 1.45 14.38 -28.89
N SER A 5 2.42 13.47 -28.88
CA SER A 5 2.80 12.73 -27.66
C SER A 5 3.27 13.69 -26.56
N ARG A 6 4.05 14.72 -26.91
CA ARG A 6 4.48 15.78 -25.99
C ARG A 6 3.31 16.61 -25.46
N GLN A 7 2.37 17.03 -26.31
CA GLN A 7 1.16 17.76 -25.92
C GLN A 7 0.23 16.93 -25.03
N ILE A 8 0.02 15.65 -25.33
CA ILE A 8 -0.80 14.75 -24.51
C ILE A 8 -0.16 14.55 -23.13
N LYS A 9 1.17 14.34 -23.06
CA LYS A 9 1.89 14.27 -21.78
C LYS A 9 1.81 15.58 -20.99
N LEU A 10 1.92 16.75 -21.65
CA LEU A 10 1.72 18.07 -21.03
C LEU A 10 0.29 18.30 -20.54
N ALA A 11 -0.72 17.84 -21.28
CA ALA A 11 -2.12 17.92 -20.87
C ALA A 11 -2.40 17.02 -19.65
N ALA A 12 -1.86 15.79 -19.65
CA ALA A 12 -1.95 14.88 -18.51
C ALA A 12 -1.22 15.43 -17.26
N ALA A 13 -0.04 16.03 -17.43
CA ALA A 13 0.67 16.70 -16.34
C ALA A 13 -0.12 17.90 -15.79
N LYS A 14 -0.67 18.77 -16.64
CA LYS A 14 -1.55 19.87 -16.22
C LYS A 14 -2.83 19.38 -15.54
N LYS A 15 -3.40 18.25 -15.96
CA LYS A 15 -4.56 17.63 -15.29
C LYS A 15 -4.19 17.15 -13.88
N LYS A 16 -3.10 16.40 -13.73
CA LYS A 16 -2.60 15.95 -12.42
C LYS A 16 -2.25 17.13 -11.49
N LEU A 17 -1.65 18.19 -12.02
CA LEU A 17 -1.35 19.41 -11.24
C LEU A 17 -2.65 20.09 -10.75
N LYS A 18 -3.69 20.17 -11.59
CA LYS A 18 -5.00 20.71 -11.21
C LYS A 18 -5.71 19.83 -10.18
N GLU A 19 -5.66 18.51 -10.34
CA GLU A 19 -6.17 17.53 -9.35
C GLU A 19 -5.42 17.58 -8.01
N PHE A 20 -4.12 17.92 -8.02
CA PHE A 20 -3.31 18.12 -6.82
C PHE A 20 -3.65 19.44 -6.12
N GLN A 21 -3.76 20.55 -6.87
CA GLN A 21 -4.16 21.86 -6.35
C GLN A 21 -5.60 21.88 -5.81
N GLN A 22 -6.52 21.11 -6.39
CA GLN A 22 -7.89 20.95 -5.85
C GLN A 22 -7.92 20.12 -4.54
N LYS A 23 -6.83 19.45 -4.16
CA LYS A 23 -6.73 18.65 -2.92
C LYS A 23 -5.95 19.35 -1.80
N SER A 24 -5.47 20.59 -1.99
CA SER A 24 -4.51 21.23 -1.09
C SER A 24 -4.90 22.63 -0.57
N SER A 25 -6.19 22.95 -0.53
CA SER A 25 -6.73 24.12 0.18
C SER A 25 -7.80 23.71 1.22
N PRO A 26 -7.68 24.11 2.50
CA PRO A 26 -8.66 23.78 3.53
C PRO A 26 -9.89 24.71 3.49
N ALA A 27 -11.09 24.13 3.56
CA ALA A 27 -12.33 24.86 3.81
C ALA A 27 -12.76 24.69 5.28
N SER A 28 -13.31 25.74 5.88
CA SER A 28 -13.67 25.81 7.31
C SER A 28 -15.16 26.16 7.48
N VAL A 29 -15.77 25.71 8.59
CA VAL A 29 -17.19 25.87 8.97
C VAL A 29 -18.16 25.13 8.03
N GLY A 30 -19.22 24.43 8.45
CA GLY A 30 -19.80 24.08 9.76
C GLY A 30 -21.20 23.46 9.49
N GLY A 31 -21.92 22.78 10.37
CA GLY A 31 -21.74 22.37 11.78
C GLY A 31 -22.92 21.45 12.19
N GLU A 32 -23.17 21.28 13.50
CA GLU A 32 -24.27 20.46 14.09
C GLU A 32 -24.17 18.91 13.92
N LYS A 33 -24.65 18.05 14.83
CA LYS A 33 -24.98 18.16 16.28
C LYS A 33 -24.99 16.77 16.94
N GLY A 34 -24.65 16.70 18.24
CA GLY A 34 -24.72 15.47 19.07
C GLY A 34 -23.55 14.50 18.85
N GLY A 35 -23.06 13.75 19.85
CA GLY A 35 -23.45 13.64 21.26
C GLY A 35 -23.41 12.17 21.71
N GLY A 36 -22.86 11.79 22.87
CA GLY A 36 -22.13 12.56 23.88
C GLY A 36 -21.70 11.67 25.07
N GLY A 37 -20.98 12.23 26.03
CA GLY A 37 -20.54 11.56 27.27
C GLY A 37 -19.22 10.76 27.13
N GLY A 38 -18.39 10.66 28.18
CA GLY A 38 -18.47 11.38 29.47
C GLY A 38 -17.47 10.88 30.52
N GLY A 39 -16.88 11.79 31.30
CA GLY A 39 -15.99 11.50 32.43
C GLY A 39 -14.53 11.16 32.04
N GLY A 40 -13.52 11.43 32.88
CA GLY A 40 -13.57 12.11 34.18
C GLY A 40 -12.18 12.41 34.76
N ALA A 41 -12.09 13.45 35.58
CA ALA A 41 -10.89 14.06 36.17
C ALA A 41 -9.80 13.14 36.77
N GLY A 42 -8.53 13.57 36.69
CA GLY A 42 -7.42 13.02 37.47
C GLY A 42 -6.06 13.69 37.14
N ALA A 43 -5.60 14.64 37.97
CA ALA A 43 -4.40 15.44 37.67
C ALA A 43 -3.35 15.43 38.79
N LYS A 44 -2.11 15.81 38.43
CA LYS A 44 -0.91 16.01 39.29
C LYS A 44 -0.15 14.70 39.58
N LYS A 45 1.18 14.68 39.78
CA LYS A 45 1.98 15.66 40.55
C LYS A 45 3.45 15.76 40.12
N LYS A 46 4.02 16.98 40.10
CA LYS A 46 5.48 17.23 40.11
C LYS A 46 6.02 17.18 41.56
N ARG A 47 7.29 16.78 41.71
CA ARG A 47 8.21 17.11 42.85
C ARG A 47 8.71 18.57 42.66
N LYS A 48 9.21 19.37 43.62
CA LYS A 48 9.61 19.29 45.06
C LYS A 48 9.72 20.75 45.56
N VAL A 49 9.48 21.13 46.83
CA VAL A 49 10.47 21.61 47.84
C VAL A 49 9.75 22.40 48.97
N LYS A 50 10.18 22.23 50.24
CA LYS A 50 9.99 22.99 51.53
C LYS A 50 8.70 23.81 51.84
N GLY A 51 8.27 23.74 53.12
CA GLY A 51 7.27 24.62 53.78
C GLY A 51 7.91 25.82 54.53
N PRO A 52 7.37 26.34 55.67
CA PRO A 52 6.41 25.74 56.64
C PRO A 52 5.19 26.63 57.01
N GLY A 53 4.28 26.17 57.91
CA GLY A 53 3.24 27.02 58.54
C GLY A 53 2.07 26.27 59.22
N GLN A 54 1.70 26.66 60.44
CA GLN A 54 0.80 25.98 61.41
C GLN A 54 -0.73 25.92 61.13
N LEU A 55 -1.35 24.82 61.62
CA LEU A 55 -2.63 24.69 62.38
C LEU A 55 -4.02 25.16 61.86
N ASP A 56 -4.86 24.17 61.56
CA ASP A 56 -6.22 23.87 62.08
C ASP A 56 -7.49 24.76 61.90
N ALA A 57 -8.65 24.06 62.12
CA ALA A 57 -10.02 24.54 62.40
C ALA A 57 -11.02 24.83 61.24
N SER A 58 -11.52 23.74 60.64
CA SER A 58 -12.94 23.42 60.29
C SER A 58 -14.04 24.50 60.20
N SER A 59 -14.91 24.37 59.18
CA SER A 59 -16.26 25.00 59.08
C SER A 59 -17.42 24.01 59.33
N THR A 60 -18.67 24.49 59.33
CA THR A 60 -19.88 23.74 59.76
C THR A 60 -21.07 23.78 58.80
N ASP A 61 -21.61 22.58 58.53
CA ASP A 61 -23.05 22.16 58.51
C ASP A 61 -24.10 22.63 57.45
N ARG A 62 -24.87 21.61 57.00
CA ARG A 62 -26.35 21.53 56.73
C ARG A 62 -27.07 21.87 55.39
N ASN A 63 -27.59 20.78 54.80
CA ASN A 63 -29.00 20.44 54.47
C ASN A 63 -29.83 21.19 53.38
N SER A 64 -30.20 20.45 52.30
CA SER A 64 -31.52 19.81 51.97
C SER A 64 -32.83 20.37 52.60
N PRO A 65 -34.05 20.24 51.99
CA PRO A 65 -34.53 19.00 51.31
C PRO A 65 -35.70 18.99 50.25
N ILE A 66 -35.85 17.86 49.53
CA ILE A 66 -37.08 17.06 49.17
C ILE A 66 -38.29 17.66 48.39
N ASN A 67 -38.72 17.01 47.28
CA ASN A 67 -40.05 16.33 47.16
C ASN A 67 -40.23 15.39 45.93
N ASN A 68 -41.22 14.47 45.98
CA ASN A 68 -41.35 13.24 45.16
C ASN A 68 -42.63 13.09 44.28
N PHE A 69 -42.62 12.06 43.40
CA PHE A 69 -43.70 11.10 43.01
C PHE A 69 -44.65 11.28 41.77
N ALA A 70 -44.77 10.15 41.03
CA ALA A 70 -45.96 9.51 40.41
C ALA A 70 -46.57 9.89 39.01
N ASP A 71 -46.23 9.08 37.98
CA ASP A 71 -47.07 8.05 37.30
C ASP A 71 -48.22 8.38 36.28
N VAL A 72 -48.49 7.39 35.38
CA VAL A 72 -49.68 7.11 34.50
C VAL A 72 -49.91 7.90 33.16
N GLU A 73 -50.25 7.16 32.08
CA GLU A 73 -50.80 7.66 30.77
C GLU A 73 -52.34 7.86 30.80
N PRO A 74 -52.94 8.71 29.94
CA PRO A 74 -53.74 8.13 28.82
C PRO A 74 -53.95 8.98 27.54
N MET A 75 -54.56 8.33 26.54
CA MET A 75 -55.24 8.83 25.32
C MET A 75 -55.91 10.23 25.35
N GLY A 76 -55.86 10.93 24.19
CA GLY A 76 -57.11 11.17 23.42
C GLY A 76 -57.60 12.60 23.07
N SER A 77 -57.36 13.02 21.81
CA SER A 77 -58.31 13.67 20.87
C SER A 77 -58.82 15.13 21.03
N SER A 78 -58.68 15.91 19.94
CA SER A 78 -59.64 16.91 19.37
C SER A 78 -59.15 17.26 17.94
N VAL A 79 -59.83 17.03 16.78
CA VAL A 79 -61.23 17.28 16.32
C VAL A 79 -61.44 18.77 16.00
N PRO A 80 -61.87 19.18 14.77
CA PRO A 80 -63.06 18.69 14.05
C PRO A 80 -62.93 18.34 12.54
N GLN A 81 -64.07 17.95 11.94
CA GLN A 81 -64.24 17.27 10.65
C GLN A 81 -65.52 17.75 9.92
N LEU A 82 -65.42 18.10 8.62
CA LEU A 82 -66.50 18.32 7.62
C LEU A 82 -65.86 18.34 6.20
N LEU A 83 -66.49 18.00 5.07
CA LEU A 83 -67.53 17.01 4.71
C LEU A 83 -67.45 16.80 3.16
N GLU A 84 -67.81 15.59 2.67
CA GLU A 84 -68.14 15.12 1.29
C GLU A 84 -67.89 15.99 0.01
N ASP A 85 -67.21 15.40 -0.99
CA ASP A 85 -67.50 15.29 -2.46
C ASP A 85 -68.01 16.49 -3.35
N PRO A 86 -67.99 16.42 -4.72
CA PRO A 86 -67.13 15.68 -5.67
C PRO A 86 -66.65 16.55 -6.89
N ARG A 87 -66.15 15.88 -7.95
CA ARG A 87 -65.65 16.33 -9.30
C ARG A 87 -66.19 17.67 -9.91
N GLY A 88 -65.32 18.47 -10.58
CA GLY A 88 -65.72 19.28 -11.77
C GLY A 88 -64.93 20.58 -12.16
N GLU A 89 -64.13 20.50 -13.24
CA GLU A 89 -63.72 21.49 -14.30
C GLU A 89 -63.57 23.05 -14.15
N SER A 90 -62.79 23.63 -15.10
CA SER A 90 -62.70 25.04 -15.57
C SER A 90 -61.96 26.10 -14.71
N GLY A 91 -61.34 27.18 -15.25
CA GLY A 91 -61.02 27.55 -16.66
C GLY A 91 -60.68 29.06 -16.89
N ARG A 92 -59.96 29.39 -17.99
CA ARG A 92 -59.51 30.75 -18.49
C ARG A 92 -58.27 31.40 -17.80
N GLY A 93 -57.47 32.27 -18.44
CA GLY A 93 -57.50 32.85 -19.82
C GLY A 93 -56.18 33.59 -20.24
N SER A 94 -56.12 34.14 -21.47
CA SER A 94 -54.93 34.73 -22.16
C SER A 94 -55.08 36.24 -22.46
N PRO A 95 -54.07 37.02 -22.97
CA PRO A 95 -53.98 37.27 -24.46
C PRO A 95 -52.62 37.77 -25.11
N VAL A 96 -52.48 37.60 -26.46
CA VAL A 96 -51.88 38.55 -27.48
C VAL A 96 -50.34 38.86 -27.53
N SER A 97 -49.59 39.05 -28.66
CA SER A 97 -49.67 38.74 -30.13
C SER A 97 -48.35 39.12 -30.90
N ASN A 98 -48.29 38.87 -32.24
CA ASN A 98 -47.50 39.50 -33.34
C ASN A 98 -46.29 38.74 -34.02
N PRO A 99 -45.98 38.98 -35.34
CA PRO A 99 -45.83 37.86 -36.31
C PRO A 99 -44.70 37.94 -37.39
N ALA A 100 -44.53 36.89 -38.23
CA ALA A 100 -44.06 36.96 -39.63
C ALA A 100 -44.20 35.64 -40.48
N SER A 101 -44.68 35.76 -41.73
CA SER A 101 -44.48 34.90 -42.94
C SER A 101 -44.90 33.40 -42.98
N ALA A 102 -45.11 32.88 -44.21
CA ALA A 102 -45.57 31.53 -44.58
C ALA A 102 -44.76 31.02 -45.81
N ASN A 103 -45.00 29.90 -46.52
CA ASN A 103 -46.12 28.93 -46.67
C ASN A 103 -45.51 27.52 -47.07
N THR A 104 -46.08 26.48 -47.71
CA THR A 104 -47.25 26.22 -48.60
C THR A 104 -47.55 24.71 -48.71
N THR A 105 -48.83 24.26 -48.64
CA THR A 105 -49.44 22.97 -49.14
C THR A 105 -48.84 21.61 -48.73
N ASN A 106 -49.57 20.52 -48.43
CA ASN A 106 -50.99 20.11 -48.64
C ASN A 106 -51.50 19.15 -47.51
N ASN A 107 -52.81 18.87 -47.47
CA ASN A 107 -53.56 17.92 -46.58
C ASN A 107 -54.84 17.44 -47.35
N PRO A 108 -55.92 16.75 -46.84
CA PRO A 108 -56.26 16.32 -45.46
C PRO A 108 -57.01 14.95 -45.26
N GLU A 109 -57.17 14.53 -43.98
CA GLU A 109 -58.38 14.07 -43.19
C GLU A 109 -59.52 13.19 -43.79
N SER A 110 -60.40 12.47 -43.03
CA SER A 110 -60.47 11.97 -41.62
C SER A 110 -61.68 10.98 -41.41
N VAL A 111 -62.04 10.67 -40.16
CA VAL A 111 -62.96 9.65 -39.57
C VAL A 111 -64.46 9.72 -39.97
N GLY A 112 -65.17 8.57 -39.96
CA GLY A 112 -66.66 8.50 -39.96
C GLY A 112 -67.26 7.07 -39.87
N HIS A 113 -68.52 6.92 -39.42
CA HIS A 113 -69.23 5.62 -39.31
C HIS A 113 -70.79 5.76 -39.40
N ASN A 114 -71.46 4.74 -39.94
CA ASN A 114 -72.93 4.48 -40.04
C ASN A 114 -73.85 5.36 -40.94
N THR A 115 -74.38 4.70 -42.00
CA THR A 115 -75.74 4.72 -42.62
C THR A 115 -76.69 5.94 -42.63
N ASP A 116 -77.20 6.22 -43.86
CA ASP A 116 -78.51 6.84 -44.24
C ASP A 116 -78.78 8.35 -43.99
N PRO A 117 -79.69 9.04 -44.73
CA PRO A 117 -80.38 8.70 -46.01
C PRO A 117 -80.54 9.84 -47.08
N GLN A 118 -81.11 9.47 -48.25
CA GLN A 118 -81.96 10.24 -49.22
C GLN A 118 -81.43 11.33 -50.22
N ASP A 119 -81.80 11.08 -51.49
CA ASP A 119 -82.42 11.94 -52.55
C ASP A 119 -81.74 13.15 -53.26
N TYR A 120 -81.42 12.91 -54.56
CA TYR A 120 -81.76 13.69 -55.79
C TYR A 120 -81.36 15.19 -55.99
N PRO A 121 -81.36 15.75 -57.23
CA PRO A 121 -81.45 15.15 -58.59
C PRO A 121 -80.38 15.62 -59.62
N ASP A 122 -80.41 15.02 -60.83
CA ASP A 122 -80.10 15.59 -62.18
C ASP A 122 -78.71 16.21 -62.51
N THR A 123 -78.18 16.18 -63.75
CA THR A 123 -78.55 15.55 -65.06
C THR A 123 -77.31 15.45 -65.98
N ASN A 124 -77.38 14.57 -67.00
CA ASN A 124 -76.45 14.43 -68.17
C ASN A 124 -74.99 14.03 -67.82
N GLY A 125 -74.24 13.26 -68.60
CA GLY A 125 -74.38 12.61 -69.92
C GLY A 125 -72.97 12.13 -70.34
N ASN A 126 -72.74 11.21 -71.27
CA ASN A 126 -73.61 10.60 -72.28
C ASN A 126 -73.14 9.16 -72.64
N GLU A 127 -74.01 8.41 -73.34
CA GLU A 127 -73.88 7.16 -74.15
C GLU A 127 -72.45 6.57 -74.41
N SER A 128 -72.26 5.25 -74.55
CA SER A 128 -73.02 4.26 -75.35
C SER A 128 -72.72 2.84 -74.82
N LEU A 129 -73.67 1.90 -74.63
CA LEU A 129 -74.27 1.02 -75.65
C LEU A 129 -73.22 0.42 -76.63
N THR A 130 -73.12 -0.88 -76.86
CA THR A 130 -74.22 -1.85 -77.03
C THR A 130 -73.96 -3.24 -76.43
N GLU A 131 -74.98 -3.81 -75.78
CA GLU A 131 -75.27 -5.25 -75.94
C GLU A 131 -76.17 -5.41 -77.18
N GLU A 132 -75.67 -6.06 -78.24
CA GLU A 132 -76.54 -6.61 -79.29
C GLU A 132 -76.28 -8.12 -79.46
N ASN A 133 -76.84 -8.91 -78.54
CA ASN A 133 -77.20 -10.30 -78.82
C ASN A 133 -78.42 -10.29 -79.77
N ARG A 134 -78.19 -9.88 -81.02
CA ARG A 134 -79.23 -9.70 -82.05
C ARG A 134 -78.95 -10.61 -83.23
N PRO A 135 -79.89 -11.49 -83.63
CA PRO A 135 -79.71 -12.29 -84.84
C PRO A 135 -79.74 -11.35 -86.05
N LEU A 136 -78.66 -11.30 -86.82
CA LEU A 136 -78.68 -10.70 -88.15
C LEU A 136 -79.49 -11.60 -89.08
N SER A 137 -80.80 -11.33 -89.09
CA SER A 137 -81.78 -11.95 -89.97
C SER A 137 -81.30 -11.91 -91.42
N SER A 138 -81.52 -13.02 -92.12
CA SER A 138 -81.39 -13.07 -93.57
C SER A 138 -82.39 -12.12 -94.23
N THR A 139 -81.89 -11.28 -95.16
CA THR A 139 -82.72 -10.60 -96.16
C THR A 139 -81.98 -10.39 -97.48
N GLU A 140 -80.76 -9.86 -97.53
CA GLU A 140 -80.19 -9.40 -98.82
C GLU A 140 -79.98 -10.51 -99.87
N SER A 141 -79.36 -11.65 -99.50
CA SER A 141 -79.18 -12.78 -100.41
C SER A 141 -80.50 -13.45 -100.82
N LEU A 142 -81.47 -13.51 -99.90
CA LEU A 142 -82.83 -13.99 -100.17
C LEU A 142 -83.66 -13.01 -101.02
N ARG A 143 -83.37 -11.71 -100.93
CA ARG A 143 -83.94 -10.64 -101.77
C ARG A 143 -83.38 -10.69 -103.18
N GLN A 144 -82.07 -10.93 -103.33
CA GLN A 144 -81.41 -11.08 -104.63
C GLN A 144 -81.88 -12.35 -105.35
N LEU A 145 -82.01 -13.48 -104.63
CA LEU A 145 -82.60 -14.71 -105.18
C LEU A 145 -84.10 -14.58 -105.49
N SER A 146 -84.91 -13.90 -104.65
CA SER A 146 -86.33 -13.67 -104.95
C SER A 146 -86.55 -12.65 -106.09
N GLN A 147 -85.63 -11.71 -106.32
CA GLN A 147 -85.64 -10.84 -107.50
C GLN A 147 -85.28 -11.61 -108.78
N GLN A 148 -84.48 -12.67 -108.72
CA GLN A 148 -84.23 -13.55 -109.87
C GLN A 148 -85.35 -14.58 -110.08
N LEU A 149 -85.96 -15.11 -109.02
CA LEU A 149 -87.09 -16.06 -109.10
C LEU A 149 -88.41 -15.43 -109.59
N ASN A 150 -88.67 -14.14 -109.29
CA ASN A 150 -89.83 -13.44 -109.86
C ASN A 150 -89.65 -13.03 -111.34
N GLY A 151 -88.46 -13.19 -111.92
CA GLY A 151 -88.19 -12.86 -113.32
C GLY A 151 -88.60 -13.92 -114.35
N LEU A 152 -89.01 -15.12 -113.91
CA LEU A 152 -89.21 -16.30 -114.78
C LEU A 152 -90.55 -17.02 -114.61
N VAL A 153 -91.51 -16.43 -113.88
CA VAL A 153 -92.82 -17.06 -113.58
C VAL A 153 -94.01 -16.31 -114.19
N SER A 154 -93.78 -15.17 -114.86
CA SER A 154 -94.82 -14.29 -115.39
C SER A 154 -94.93 -14.25 -116.92
N GLU A 155 -94.62 -15.35 -117.62
CA GLU A 155 -95.06 -15.50 -119.02
C GLU A 155 -95.34 -16.97 -119.38
N SER A 156 -96.53 -17.45 -118.99
CA SER A 156 -97.27 -18.44 -119.78
C SER A 156 -97.99 -17.68 -120.91
N SER A 157 -98.16 -18.19 -122.14
CA SER A 157 -98.98 -19.39 -122.37
C SER A 157 -98.86 -19.96 -123.79
N THR A 158 -99.22 -21.23 -123.88
CA THR A 158 -99.63 -22.01 -125.06
C THR A 158 -100.26 -21.27 -126.25
N ALA A 159 -99.91 -21.68 -127.46
CA ALA A 159 -100.74 -21.52 -128.67
C ALA A 159 -100.72 -22.80 -129.53
N TYR A 160 -101.78 -23.61 -129.46
CA TYR A 160 -102.04 -24.74 -130.37
C TYR A 160 -102.81 -24.24 -131.60
N VAL A 161 -102.36 -24.56 -132.82
CA VAL A 161 -103.19 -24.54 -134.05
C VAL A 161 -102.79 -25.72 -134.96
N ASN A 162 -103.79 -26.32 -135.62
CA ASN A 162 -103.64 -27.42 -136.58
C ASN A 162 -102.95 -27.00 -137.90
N GLY A 163 -102.47 -27.99 -138.65
CA GLY A 163 -103.07 -28.21 -139.98
C GLY A 163 -102.14 -28.29 -141.20
N ASP A 164 -102.16 -29.46 -141.84
CA ASP A 164 -101.79 -29.77 -143.22
C ASP A 164 -100.36 -29.53 -143.73
N ALA A 165 -100.03 -30.27 -144.79
CA ALA A 165 -98.71 -30.39 -145.41
C ALA A 165 -98.62 -29.57 -146.72
N PRO A 166 -97.42 -29.47 -147.32
CA PRO A 166 -97.04 -30.56 -148.23
C PRO A 166 -95.59 -31.06 -148.11
N SER A 167 -95.42 -32.27 -148.61
CA SER A 167 -94.17 -32.91 -149.04
C SER A 167 -93.11 -31.96 -149.64
N VAL A 168 -91.84 -32.15 -149.24
CA VAL A 168 -90.67 -32.45 -150.09
C VAL A 168 -89.40 -32.49 -149.20
N GLY A 169 -88.41 -33.35 -149.53
CA GLY A 169 -87.03 -33.15 -149.07
C GLY A 169 -86.59 -33.83 -147.77
N GLU A 170 -86.84 -35.13 -147.62
CA GLU A 170 -86.38 -35.99 -146.50
C GLU A 170 -84.94 -35.68 -146.03
N ARG A 171 -84.02 -35.47 -146.97
CA ARG A 171 -82.59 -35.19 -146.75
C ARG A 171 -82.27 -33.89 -145.99
N GLU A 172 -83.09 -32.84 -146.09
CA GLU A 172 -82.84 -31.59 -145.36
C GLU A 172 -83.29 -31.67 -143.90
N LEU A 173 -84.41 -32.34 -143.62
CA LEU A 173 -84.84 -32.66 -142.26
C LEU A 173 -83.84 -33.60 -141.57
N GLU A 174 -83.32 -34.58 -142.31
CA GLU A 174 -82.31 -35.52 -141.82
C GLU A 174 -80.98 -34.81 -141.50
N SER A 175 -80.51 -33.92 -142.38
CA SER A 175 -79.32 -33.09 -142.13
C SER A 175 -79.51 -32.13 -140.93
N ARG A 176 -80.67 -31.47 -140.82
CA ARG A 176 -80.95 -30.55 -139.71
C ARG A 176 -81.14 -31.30 -138.38
N ASN A 177 -81.68 -32.51 -138.39
CA ASN A 177 -81.73 -33.37 -137.22
C ASN A 177 -80.34 -33.90 -136.85
N GLN A 178 -79.45 -34.20 -137.81
CA GLN A 178 -78.05 -34.53 -137.51
C GLN A 178 -77.28 -33.33 -136.95
N GLU A 179 -77.46 -32.13 -137.47
CA GLU A 179 -76.85 -30.91 -136.91
C GLU A 179 -77.38 -30.60 -135.50
N LEU A 180 -78.69 -30.72 -135.27
CA LEU A 180 -79.28 -30.55 -133.94
C LEU A 180 -78.84 -31.65 -132.97
N ALA A 181 -78.74 -32.91 -133.41
CA ALA A 181 -78.22 -34.01 -132.61
C ALA A 181 -76.72 -33.81 -132.29
N ALA A 182 -75.90 -33.42 -133.25
CA ALA A 182 -74.48 -33.14 -133.03
C ALA A 182 -74.25 -31.88 -132.16
N ALA A 183 -75.10 -30.86 -132.29
CA ALA A 183 -75.08 -29.70 -131.41
C ALA A 183 -75.55 -30.06 -129.99
N LEU A 184 -76.53 -30.96 -129.85
CA LEU A 184 -76.99 -31.48 -128.56
C LEU A 184 -75.96 -32.41 -127.92
N GLU A 185 -75.30 -33.29 -128.67
CA GLU A 185 -74.18 -34.12 -128.21
C GLU A 185 -72.98 -33.27 -127.83
N SER A 186 -72.65 -32.24 -128.62
CA SER A 186 -71.62 -31.25 -128.28
C SER A 186 -71.99 -30.48 -127.01
N SER A 187 -73.24 -30.03 -126.86
CA SER A 187 -73.72 -29.37 -125.64
C SER A 187 -73.78 -30.31 -124.44
N ASN A 188 -74.06 -31.60 -124.63
CA ASN A 188 -74.03 -32.60 -123.57
C ASN A 188 -72.59 -32.94 -123.18
N LEU A 189 -71.66 -32.97 -124.13
CA LEU A 189 -70.24 -33.17 -123.90
C LEU A 189 -69.63 -31.96 -123.17
N THR A 190 -69.97 -30.73 -123.55
CA THR A 190 -69.51 -29.52 -122.83
C THR A 190 -70.18 -29.40 -121.46
N ASN A 191 -71.47 -29.72 -121.31
CA ASN A 191 -72.12 -29.80 -119.99
C ASN A 191 -71.51 -30.92 -119.13
N SER A 192 -71.11 -32.06 -119.69
CA SER A 192 -70.40 -33.12 -118.97
C SER A 192 -68.98 -32.69 -118.58
N GLN A 193 -68.29 -31.93 -119.42
CA GLN A 193 -66.98 -31.34 -119.11
C GLN A 193 -67.08 -30.25 -118.03
N LEU A 194 -68.13 -29.41 -118.08
CA LEU A 194 -68.40 -28.39 -117.08
C LEU A 194 -68.84 -28.99 -115.74
N ASN A 195 -69.70 -30.02 -115.75
CA ASN A 195 -70.05 -30.76 -114.53
C ASN A 195 -68.80 -31.42 -113.93
N THR A 196 -67.99 -32.14 -114.71
CA THR A 196 -66.75 -32.74 -114.18
C THR A 196 -65.67 -31.71 -113.82
N GLN A 197 -65.79 -30.44 -114.21
CA GLN A 197 -65.00 -29.33 -113.68
C GLN A 197 -65.61 -28.76 -112.38
N LEU A 198 -66.93 -28.62 -112.30
CA LEU A 198 -67.66 -28.22 -111.09
C LEU A 198 -67.47 -29.24 -109.97
N ASP A 199 -67.55 -30.54 -110.26
CA ASP A 199 -67.30 -31.63 -109.31
C ASP A 199 -65.86 -31.56 -108.76
N LYS A 200 -64.88 -31.29 -109.64
CA LYS A 200 -63.47 -31.11 -109.23
C LYS A 200 -63.25 -29.85 -108.41
N LEU A 201 -63.89 -28.74 -108.77
CA LEU A 201 -63.82 -27.49 -108.01
C LEU A 201 -64.55 -27.60 -106.67
N ALA A 202 -65.66 -28.33 -106.60
CA ALA A 202 -66.37 -28.65 -105.37
C ALA A 202 -65.54 -29.58 -104.47
N GLN A 203 -64.92 -30.62 -105.03
CA GLN A 203 -63.99 -31.49 -104.30
C GLN A 203 -62.78 -30.69 -103.79
N GLN A 204 -62.14 -29.86 -104.61
CA GLN A 204 -61.04 -29.00 -104.18
C GLN A 204 -61.46 -27.99 -103.12
N SER A 205 -62.66 -27.41 -103.24
CA SER A 205 -63.23 -26.52 -102.21
C SER A 205 -63.51 -27.26 -100.91
N GLN A 206 -63.94 -28.53 -100.97
CA GLN A 206 -64.15 -29.37 -99.79
C GLN A 206 -62.82 -29.75 -99.15
N GLU A 207 -61.84 -30.23 -99.92
CA GLU A 207 -60.48 -30.57 -99.46
C GLU A 207 -59.78 -29.35 -98.81
N LEU A 208 -59.90 -28.16 -99.41
CA LEU A 208 -59.41 -26.91 -98.82
C LEU A 208 -60.16 -26.55 -97.53
N THR A 209 -61.48 -26.77 -97.47
CA THR A 209 -62.29 -26.52 -96.27
C THR A 209 -61.91 -27.46 -95.13
N ASP A 210 -61.71 -28.75 -95.42
CA ASP A 210 -61.33 -29.76 -94.44
C ASP A 210 -59.88 -29.58 -93.96
N GLN A 211 -58.96 -29.20 -94.86
CA GLN A 211 -57.60 -28.81 -94.50
C GLN A 211 -57.59 -27.56 -93.59
N LEU A 212 -58.39 -26.53 -93.91
CA LEU A 212 -58.50 -25.32 -93.10
C LEU A 212 -59.17 -25.62 -91.73
N GLN A 213 -60.18 -26.49 -91.68
CA GLN A 213 -60.74 -26.97 -90.41
C GLN A 213 -59.72 -27.78 -89.58
N LYS A 214 -58.90 -28.60 -90.23
CA LYS A 214 -57.84 -29.38 -89.58
C LYS A 214 -56.77 -28.46 -89.02
N GLU A 215 -56.28 -27.50 -89.79
CA GLU A 215 -55.29 -26.51 -89.34
C GLU A 215 -55.83 -25.64 -88.20
N ARG A 216 -57.12 -25.25 -88.22
CA ARG A 216 -57.78 -24.60 -87.08
C ARG A 216 -57.78 -25.50 -85.84
N LYS A 217 -58.16 -26.78 -85.97
CA LYS A 217 -58.17 -27.74 -84.84
C LYS A 217 -56.76 -28.01 -84.30
N GLU A 218 -55.75 -28.09 -85.17
CA GLU A 218 -54.34 -28.22 -84.76
C GLU A 218 -53.82 -26.95 -84.07
N PHE A 219 -54.15 -25.76 -84.57
CA PHE A 219 -53.80 -24.49 -83.93
C PHE A 219 -54.46 -24.36 -82.57
N GLU A 220 -55.78 -24.60 -82.46
CA GLU A 220 -56.53 -24.58 -81.20
C GLU A 220 -55.94 -25.57 -80.18
N GLN A 221 -55.54 -26.77 -80.63
CA GLN A 221 -54.89 -27.76 -79.76
C GLN A 221 -53.48 -27.32 -79.32
N ARG A 222 -52.68 -26.70 -80.21
CA ARG A 222 -51.35 -26.16 -79.85
C ARG A 222 -51.49 -25.01 -78.86
N PHE A 223 -52.37 -24.05 -79.14
CA PHE A 223 -52.67 -22.93 -78.25
C PHE A 223 -53.20 -23.40 -76.90
N SER A 224 -54.10 -24.40 -76.86
CA SER A 224 -54.58 -25.00 -75.61
C SER A 224 -53.47 -25.66 -74.79
N LYS A 225 -52.52 -26.34 -75.44
CA LYS A 225 -51.36 -26.96 -74.78
C LYS A 225 -50.38 -25.91 -74.25
N GLU A 226 -50.08 -24.89 -75.04
CA GLU A 226 -49.20 -23.78 -74.66
C GLU A 226 -49.81 -22.95 -73.51
N GLN A 227 -51.11 -22.63 -73.59
CA GLN A 227 -51.87 -22.00 -72.51
C GLN A 227 -51.93 -22.88 -71.25
N GLY A 228 -51.95 -24.21 -71.40
CA GLY A 228 -51.79 -25.17 -70.29
C GLY A 228 -50.41 -25.05 -69.63
N ALA A 229 -49.34 -25.21 -70.40
CA ALA A 229 -47.96 -25.10 -69.91
C ALA A 229 -47.66 -23.73 -69.26
N MET A 230 -48.18 -22.64 -69.81
CA MET A 230 -48.05 -21.30 -69.21
C MET A 230 -48.82 -21.16 -67.89
N ARG A 231 -49.98 -21.82 -67.73
CA ARG A 231 -50.68 -21.89 -66.43
C ARG A 231 -49.92 -22.75 -65.43
N GLU A 232 -49.37 -23.88 -65.84
CA GLU A 232 -48.55 -24.74 -64.98
C GLU A 232 -47.28 -24.01 -64.52
N GLN A 233 -46.58 -23.31 -65.43
CA GLN A 233 -45.41 -22.50 -65.07
C GLN A 233 -45.78 -21.35 -64.12
N LEU A 234 -46.91 -20.67 -64.34
CA LEU A 234 -47.40 -19.65 -63.43
C LEU A 234 -47.74 -20.23 -62.04
N GLN A 235 -48.37 -21.42 -61.99
CA GLN A 235 -48.69 -22.10 -60.74
C GLN A 235 -47.42 -22.49 -59.97
N VAL A 236 -46.40 -23.02 -60.66
CA VAL A 236 -45.08 -23.31 -60.07
C VAL A 236 -44.43 -22.03 -59.55
N HIS A 237 -44.43 -20.93 -60.30
CA HIS A 237 -43.88 -19.65 -59.84
C HIS A 237 -44.63 -19.11 -58.62
N ILE A 238 -45.97 -19.21 -58.58
CA ILE A 238 -46.77 -18.82 -57.41
C ILE A 238 -46.40 -19.68 -56.19
N GLN A 239 -46.22 -21.00 -56.37
CA GLN A 239 -45.80 -21.89 -55.29
C GLN A 239 -44.37 -21.59 -54.81
N THR A 240 -43.43 -21.34 -55.72
CA THR A 240 -42.04 -20.95 -55.39
C THR A 240 -42.00 -19.61 -54.65
N ILE A 241 -42.77 -18.61 -55.08
CA ILE A 241 -42.91 -17.33 -54.37
C ILE A 241 -43.53 -17.55 -52.99
N GLY A 242 -44.54 -18.42 -52.86
CA GLY A 242 -45.15 -18.79 -51.59
C GLY A 242 -44.12 -19.37 -50.60
N ILE A 243 -43.33 -20.35 -51.04
CA ILE A 243 -42.25 -20.98 -50.24
C ILE A 243 -41.19 -19.94 -49.85
N LEU A 244 -40.71 -19.13 -50.80
CA LEU A 244 -39.70 -18.09 -50.51
C LEU A 244 -40.24 -17.01 -49.55
N VAL A 245 -41.54 -16.75 -49.54
CA VAL A 245 -42.19 -15.80 -48.60
C VAL A 245 -42.36 -16.44 -47.22
N SER A 246 -42.73 -17.72 -47.10
CA SER A 246 -42.78 -18.41 -45.80
C SER A 246 -41.38 -18.57 -45.21
N GLU A 247 -40.41 -19.08 -45.98
CA GLU A 247 -39.00 -19.20 -45.56
C GLU A 247 -38.43 -17.85 -45.11
N LYS A 248 -38.68 -16.77 -45.87
CA LYS A 248 -38.26 -15.43 -45.47
C LYS A 248 -38.93 -14.98 -44.18
N SER A 249 -40.22 -15.27 -43.98
CA SER A 249 -40.95 -14.92 -42.75
C SER A 249 -40.42 -15.69 -41.55
N GLU A 250 -40.20 -17.00 -41.70
CA GLU A 250 -39.64 -17.88 -40.67
C GLU A 250 -38.21 -17.47 -40.28
N LEU A 251 -37.34 -17.23 -41.28
CA LEU A 251 -35.98 -16.73 -41.06
C LEU A 251 -35.99 -15.34 -40.41
N GLN A 252 -36.91 -14.45 -40.77
CA GLN A 252 -37.04 -13.13 -40.16
C GLN A 252 -37.50 -13.23 -38.69
N THR A 253 -38.45 -14.13 -38.38
CA THR A 253 -38.89 -14.40 -37.00
C THR A 253 -37.79 -15.06 -36.17
N ALA A 254 -37.08 -16.06 -36.72
CA ALA A 254 -35.97 -16.72 -36.05
C ALA A 254 -34.79 -15.76 -35.79
N LEU A 255 -34.49 -14.88 -36.74
CA LEU A 255 -33.49 -13.82 -36.57
C LEU A 255 -33.91 -12.82 -35.48
N GLN A 256 -35.17 -12.38 -35.47
CA GLN A 256 -35.68 -11.47 -34.44
C GLN A 256 -35.63 -12.11 -33.04
N TYR A 257 -36.05 -13.38 -32.91
CA TYR A 257 -35.97 -14.13 -31.66
C TYR A 257 -34.52 -14.29 -31.19
N THR A 258 -33.61 -14.66 -32.09
CA THR A 258 -32.18 -14.80 -31.78
C THR A 258 -31.54 -13.48 -31.37
N GLN A 259 -31.89 -12.36 -32.03
CA GLN A 259 -31.45 -11.02 -31.62
C GLN A 259 -32.00 -10.61 -30.24
N GLN A 260 -33.25 -10.97 -29.92
CA GLN A 260 -33.84 -10.68 -28.61
C GLN A 260 -33.17 -11.52 -27.51
N ALA A 261 -32.96 -12.81 -27.74
CA ALA A 261 -32.22 -13.69 -26.82
C ALA A 261 -30.78 -13.21 -26.60
N ALA A 262 -30.08 -12.79 -27.67
CA ALA A 262 -28.74 -12.22 -27.57
C ALA A 262 -28.73 -10.94 -26.70
N ARG A 263 -29.66 -9.99 -26.94
CA ARG A 263 -29.79 -8.77 -26.11
C ARG A 263 -30.08 -9.09 -24.65
N GLN A 264 -30.93 -10.09 -24.37
CA GLN A 264 -31.20 -10.54 -23.01
C GLN A 264 -29.92 -11.10 -22.36
N LYS A 265 -29.15 -11.94 -23.06
CA LYS A 265 -27.87 -12.47 -22.54
C LYS A 265 -26.80 -11.39 -22.36
N THR A 266 -26.80 -10.33 -23.16
CA THR A 266 -25.98 -9.13 -22.86
C THR A 266 -26.41 -8.46 -21.56
N ALA A 267 -27.70 -8.23 -21.35
CA ALA A 267 -28.22 -7.62 -20.12
C ALA A 267 -27.97 -8.47 -18.86
N GLU A 268 -28.15 -9.80 -18.95
CA GLU A 268 -27.80 -10.74 -17.87
C GLU A 268 -26.30 -10.69 -17.55
N ALA A 269 -25.43 -10.64 -18.56
CA ALA A 269 -23.99 -10.52 -18.36
C ALA A 269 -23.57 -9.17 -17.75
N GLU A 270 -24.24 -8.07 -18.12
CA GLU A 270 -24.06 -6.76 -17.51
C GLU A 270 -24.51 -6.74 -16.04
N GLU A 271 -25.65 -7.35 -15.70
CA GLU A 271 -26.10 -7.51 -14.30
C GLU A 271 -25.08 -8.32 -13.47
N LEU A 272 -24.61 -9.46 -13.99
CA LEU A 272 -23.61 -10.29 -13.33
C LEU A 272 -22.28 -9.55 -13.16
N ASN A 273 -21.84 -8.75 -14.14
CA ASN A 273 -20.66 -7.91 -14.01
C ASN A 273 -20.84 -6.80 -12.96
N ASN A 274 -22.00 -6.15 -12.92
CA ASN A 274 -22.32 -5.14 -11.91
C ASN A 274 -22.35 -5.75 -10.49
N ARG A 275 -22.93 -6.94 -10.33
CA ARG A 275 -22.92 -7.71 -9.06
C ARG A 275 -21.52 -8.13 -8.65
N LEU A 276 -20.69 -8.56 -9.61
CA LEU A 276 -19.27 -8.86 -9.37
C LEU A 276 -18.49 -7.61 -8.95
N GLN A 277 -18.76 -6.46 -9.56
CA GLN A 277 -18.12 -5.18 -9.21
C GLN A 277 -18.53 -4.71 -7.80
N ALA A 278 -19.81 -4.79 -7.45
CA ALA A 278 -20.30 -4.50 -6.09
C ALA A 278 -19.70 -5.45 -5.05
N SER A 279 -19.57 -6.74 -5.38
CA SER A 279 -18.90 -7.73 -4.52
C SER A 279 -17.42 -7.39 -4.31
N LYS A 280 -16.68 -7.05 -5.37
CA LYS A 280 -15.28 -6.58 -5.27
C LYS A 280 -15.13 -5.32 -4.41
N GLN A 281 -16.02 -4.34 -4.57
CA GLN A 281 -16.04 -3.14 -3.73
C GLN A 281 -16.27 -3.48 -2.25
N ARG A 282 -17.21 -4.38 -1.95
CA ARG A 282 -17.46 -4.87 -0.59
C ARG A 282 -16.27 -5.63 0.00
N VAL A 283 -15.56 -6.43 -0.81
CA VAL A 283 -14.32 -7.09 -0.38
C VAL A 283 -13.27 -6.05 -0.01
N SER A 284 -13.01 -5.05 -0.85
CA SER A 284 -12.02 -4.00 -0.53
C SER A 284 -12.42 -3.09 0.63
N GLU A 285 -13.72 -2.90 0.88
CA GLU A 285 -14.19 -2.28 2.12
C GLU A 285 -13.90 -3.16 3.34
N LEU A 286 -14.21 -4.46 3.27
CA LEU A 286 -13.90 -5.42 4.34
C LEU A 286 -12.39 -5.50 4.61
N GLU A 287 -11.54 -5.58 3.59
CA GLU A 287 -10.07 -5.52 3.70
C GLU A 287 -9.61 -4.24 4.43
N ARG A 288 -10.23 -3.09 4.13
CA ARG A 288 -9.93 -1.82 4.80
C ARG A 288 -10.38 -1.83 6.27
N THR A 289 -11.55 -2.38 6.57
CA THR A 289 -12.03 -2.51 7.97
C THR A 289 -11.18 -3.49 8.77
N LEU A 290 -10.82 -4.65 8.21
CA LEU A 290 -9.93 -5.63 8.82
C LEU A 290 -8.54 -5.04 9.11
N SER A 291 -8.00 -4.25 8.16
CA SER A 291 -6.76 -3.50 8.37
C SER A 291 -6.87 -2.50 9.52
N SER A 292 -7.99 -1.77 9.61
CA SER A 292 -8.25 -0.81 10.69
C SER A 292 -8.48 -1.48 12.06
N VAL A 293 -9.11 -2.66 12.10
CA VAL A 293 -9.27 -3.46 13.31
C VAL A 293 -7.92 -4.04 13.74
N SER A 294 -7.08 -4.50 12.79
CA SER A 294 -5.74 -5.01 13.09
C SER A 294 -4.79 -3.94 13.65
N THR A 295 -4.83 -2.71 13.12
CA THR A 295 -4.05 -1.61 13.71
C THR A 295 -4.59 -1.22 15.09
N GLN A 296 -5.92 -1.15 15.26
CA GLN A 296 -6.53 -0.87 16.56
C GLN A 296 -6.23 -1.96 17.61
N GLN A 297 -6.24 -3.24 17.23
CA GLN A 297 -5.80 -4.36 18.07
C GLN A 297 -4.35 -4.18 18.50
N LYS A 298 -3.42 -3.89 17.57
CA LYS A 298 -2.01 -3.64 17.90
C LYS A 298 -1.83 -2.46 18.86
N HIS A 299 -2.66 -1.42 18.75
CA HIS A 299 -2.69 -0.31 19.72
C HIS A 299 -3.19 -0.76 21.10
N PHE A 300 -4.25 -1.57 21.19
CA PHE A 300 -4.71 -2.12 22.46
C PHE A 300 -3.70 -3.09 23.09
N GLU A 301 -3.04 -3.94 22.31
CA GLU A 301 -1.97 -4.83 22.79
C GLU A 301 -0.76 -4.04 23.31
N LYS A 302 -0.38 -2.95 22.64
CA LYS A 302 0.67 -2.04 23.12
C LYS A 302 0.25 -1.37 24.43
N HIS A 303 -0.97 -0.82 24.50
CA HIS A 303 -1.46 -0.15 25.71
C HIS A 303 -1.59 -1.13 26.89
N ASN A 304 -2.03 -2.36 26.65
CA ASN A 304 -2.07 -3.39 27.69
C ASN A 304 -0.65 -3.69 28.22
N LYS A 305 0.34 -3.86 27.34
CA LYS A 305 1.76 -4.01 27.72
C LYS A 305 2.35 -2.79 28.45
N GLU A 306 1.77 -1.61 28.29
CA GLU A 306 2.12 -0.40 29.06
C GLU A 306 1.47 -0.46 30.46
N LEU A 307 0.18 -0.80 30.56
CA LEU A 307 -0.52 -1.01 31.83
C LEU A 307 0.09 -2.14 32.68
N GLU A 308 0.59 -3.21 32.05
CA GLU A 308 1.31 -4.29 32.74
C GLU A 308 2.64 -3.80 33.35
N LYS A 309 3.38 -2.95 32.64
CA LYS A 309 4.59 -2.31 33.17
C LYS A 309 4.27 -1.34 34.29
N GLU A 310 3.21 -0.54 34.17
CA GLU A 310 2.77 0.35 35.25
C GLU A 310 2.33 -0.42 36.50
N ARG A 311 1.55 -1.49 36.33
CA ARG A 311 1.19 -2.46 37.39
C ARG A 311 2.43 -2.99 38.12
N ASP A 312 3.45 -3.41 37.39
CA ASP A 312 4.62 -4.05 37.99
C ASP A 312 5.61 -3.03 38.58
N ASN A 313 5.71 -1.83 38.01
CA ASN A 313 6.39 -0.69 38.62
C ASN A 313 5.69 -0.27 39.93
N LEU A 314 4.35 -0.24 39.97
CA LEU A 314 3.59 0.08 41.17
C LEU A 314 3.72 -1.01 42.25
N ARG A 315 3.78 -2.29 41.87
CA ARG A 315 4.11 -3.40 42.79
C ARG A 315 5.49 -3.21 43.42
N LEU A 316 6.50 -2.84 42.62
CA LEU A 316 7.85 -2.58 43.10
C LEU A 316 7.92 -1.36 44.03
N GLU A 317 7.19 -0.28 43.72
CA GLU A 317 7.10 0.90 44.59
C GLU A 317 6.35 0.61 45.89
N VAL A 318 5.29 -0.22 45.86
CA VAL A 318 4.59 -0.69 47.08
C VAL A 318 5.53 -1.53 47.95
N PHE A 319 6.30 -2.46 47.37
CA PHE A 319 7.31 -3.22 48.11
C PHE A 319 8.36 -2.30 48.74
N ARG A 320 8.89 -1.33 47.96
CA ARG A 320 9.84 -0.34 48.46
C ARG A 320 9.26 0.52 49.60
N VAL A 321 8.01 0.95 49.50
CA VAL A 321 7.32 1.74 50.54
C VAL A 321 7.06 0.91 51.80
N ASN A 322 6.70 -0.37 51.67
CA ASN A 322 6.57 -1.28 52.82
C ASN A 322 7.90 -1.42 53.57
N ASN A 323 9.00 -1.69 52.86
CA ASN A 323 10.32 -1.82 53.49
C ASN A 323 10.70 -0.53 54.26
N MET A 324 10.54 0.66 53.65
CA MET A 324 10.78 1.94 54.35
C MET A 324 9.83 2.14 55.55
N SER A 325 8.60 1.62 55.49
CA SER A 325 7.65 1.68 56.60
C SER A 325 8.05 0.76 57.74
N ASP A 326 8.60 -0.42 57.44
CA ASP A 326 9.05 -1.39 58.43
C ASP A 326 10.38 -0.95 59.07
N GLU A 327 11.32 -0.38 58.31
CA GLU A 327 12.48 0.35 58.84
C GLU A 327 12.06 1.49 59.79
N SER A 328 11.01 2.25 59.44
CA SER A 328 10.52 3.34 60.29
C SER A 328 9.80 2.83 61.56
N LYS A 329 9.08 1.69 61.49
CA LYS A 329 8.51 1.01 62.68
C LYS A 329 9.61 0.47 63.59
N GLN A 330 10.67 -0.11 63.01
CA GLN A 330 11.85 -0.60 63.72
C GLN A 330 12.51 0.54 64.50
N GLN A 331 12.87 1.65 63.83
CA GLN A 331 13.44 2.85 64.47
C GLN A 331 12.51 3.43 65.55
N SER A 332 11.21 3.48 65.31
CA SER A 332 10.23 3.95 66.31
C SER A 332 10.12 3.00 67.52
N SER A 333 10.41 1.72 67.35
CA SER A 333 10.42 0.73 68.44
C SER A 333 11.70 0.85 69.26
N GLU A 334 12.85 0.95 68.60
CA GLU A 334 14.17 1.19 69.21
C GLU A 334 14.18 2.48 70.03
N LEU A 335 13.66 3.59 69.49
CA LEU A 335 13.51 4.85 70.22
C LEU A 335 12.53 4.75 71.39
N SER A 336 11.45 3.95 71.27
CA SER A 336 10.52 3.70 72.38
C SER A 336 11.19 2.89 73.50
N GLU A 337 12.06 1.94 73.15
CA GLU A 337 12.83 1.15 74.12
C GLU A 337 13.91 1.99 74.82
N GLN A 338 14.68 2.79 74.07
CA GLN A 338 15.61 3.78 74.64
C GLN A 338 14.91 4.78 75.57
N LEU A 339 13.70 5.23 75.23
CA LEU A 339 12.91 6.10 76.11
C LEU A 339 12.47 5.39 77.40
N LYS A 340 12.08 4.11 77.33
CA LYS A 340 11.75 3.29 78.52
C LYS A 340 12.97 3.10 79.42
N LEU A 341 14.12 2.75 78.85
CA LEU A 341 15.38 2.61 79.58
C LEU A 341 15.78 3.92 80.27
N ASN A 342 15.83 5.04 79.55
CA ASN A 342 16.09 6.37 80.14
C ASN A 342 15.08 6.74 81.23
N THR A 343 13.81 6.33 81.11
CA THR A 343 12.77 6.56 82.12
C THR A 343 13.00 5.70 83.37
N GLN A 344 13.42 4.44 83.19
CA GLN A 344 13.77 3.51 84.27
C GLN A 344 15.05 3.95 84.99
N GLU A 345 16.07 4.40 84.27
CA GLU A 345 17.30 4.99 84.83
C GLU A 345 17.02 6.29 85.58
N ASN A 346 16.17 7.18 85.06
CA ASN A 346 15.70 8.35 85.81
C ASN A 346 14.87 7.96 87.05
N GLY A 347 14.18 6.82 87.01
CA GLY A 347 13.52 6.24 88.18
C GLY A 347 14.53 5.76 89.23
N ALA A 348 15.55 5.02 88.81
CA ALA A 348 16.63 4.55 89.66
C ALA A 348 17.41 5.71 90.29
N MET A 349 17.86 6.70 89.50
CA MET A 349 18.54 7.89 90.01
C MET A 349 17.66 8.73 90.94
N LYS A 350 16.33 8.76 90.77
CA LYS A 350 15.43 9.40 91.75
C LYS A 350 15.38 8.64 93.07
N LEU A 351 15.32 7.31 93.04
CA LEU A 351 15.38 6.48 94.25
C LEU A 351 16.75 6.59 94.94
N GLU A 352 17.84 6.64 94.17
CA GLU A 352 19.19 6.86 94.69
C GLU A 352 19.37 8.26 95.27
N LEU A 353 18.85 9.32 94.62
CA LEU A 353 18.82 10.67 95.19
C LEU A 353 17.95 10.75 96.46
N GLU A 354 16.90 9.94 96.57
CA GLU A 354 16.08 9.86 97.78
C GLU A 354 16.77 9.08 98.91
N ASP A 355 17.51 8.01 98.58
CA ASP A 355 18.36 7.29 99.53
C ASP A 355 19.56 8.14 99.99
N LEU A 356 20.22 8.85 99.07
CA LEU A 356 21.28 9.82 99.39
C LEU A 356 20.75 10.98 100.24
N ARG A 357 19.50 11.44 100.04
CA ARG A 357 18.86 12.41 100.93
C ARG A 357 18.60 11.83 102.32
N LYS A 358 18.12 10.60 102.43
CA LYS A 358 17.93 9.91 103.73
C LYS A 358 19.27 9.66 104.43
N ARG A 359 20.32 9.29 103.68
CA ARG A 359 21.69 9.17 104.20
C ARG A 359 22.25 10.53 104.62
N LEU A 360 21.96 11.61 103.91
CA LEU A 360 22.35 12.97 104.31
C LEU A 360 21.61 13.40 105.58
N GLU A 361 20.31 13.17 105.68
CA GLU A 361 19.50 13.45 106.87
C GLU A 361 19.99 12.62 108.08
N ILE A 362 20.33 11.34 107.87
CA ILE A 362 20.98 10.48 108.87
C ILE A 362 22.40 10.98 109.19
N ALA A 363 23.17 11.46 108.22
CA ALA A 363 24.53 11.96 108.43
C ALA A 363 24.55 13.31 109.15
N ASP A 364 23.60 14.21 108.88
CA ASP A 364 23.39 15.45 109.61
C ASP A 364 22.91 15.15 111.03
N LEU A 365 22.00 14.18 111.21
CA LEU A 365 21.60 13.69 112.52
C LEU A 365 22.78 13.03 113.26
N MET A 366 23.65 12.28 112.57
CA MET A 366 24.88 11.72 113.13
C MET A 366 25.93 12.78 113.42
N LEU A 367 26.04 13.87 112.65
CA LEU A 367 26.92 15.00 112.94
C LEU A 367 26.40 15.79 114.14
N GLN A 368 25.08 15.95 114.27
CA GLN A 368 24.42 16.53 115.44
C GLN A 368 24.58 15.64 116.68
N GLN A 369 24.49 14.32 116.54
CA GLN A 369 24.78 13.34 117.59
C GLN A 369 26.27 13.35 117.97
N CYS A 370 27.21 13.30 117.02
CA CYS A 370 28.65 13.41 117.28
C CYS A 370 29.04 14.76 117.91
N SER A 371 28.31 15.84 117.59
CA SER A 371 28.47 17.16 118.23
C SER A 371 27.89 17.23 119.64
N THR A 372 27.13 16.21 120.08
CA THR A 372 26.53 16.12 121.43
C THR A 372 26.97 14.89 122.23
N GLN A 373 27.61 13.90 121.59
CA GLN A 373 28.07 12.62 122.14
C GLN A 373 29.33 12.17 121.38
N SER A 374 30.48 12.16 122.06
CA SER A 374 31.78 11.87 121.45
C SER A 374 32.29 10.48 121.80
N ASP A 375 32.66 9.66 120.81
CA ASP A 375 33.59 8.53 121.03
C ASP A 375 34.34 8.12 119.74
N PRO A 376 35.69 8.25 119.67
CA PRO A 376 36.43 8.08 118.41
C PRO A 376 36.72 6.61 118.02
N SER A 377 36.40 5.64 118.88
CA SER A 377 36.80 4.24 118.66
C SER A 377 36.10 3.55 117.48
N SER A 378 34.90 3.99 117.10
CA SER A 378 34.08 3.30 116.08
C SER A 378 34.61 3.48 114.66
N ALA A 379 35.19 4.65 114.34
CA ALA A 379 35.55 5.01 112.96
C ALA A 379 36.68 4.14 112.39
N ASN A 380 37.72 3.85 113.18
CA ASN A 380 38.85 3.04 112.73
C ASN A 380 38.44 1.60 112.38
N GLN A 381 37.47 1.03 113.09
CA GLN A 381 37.03 -0.35 112.86
C GLN A 381 36.24 -0.50 111.55
N GLN A 382 35.59 0.56 111.09
CA GLN A 382 34.86 0.58 109.81
C GLN A 382 35.81 0.70 108.60
N VAL A 383 36.92 1.42 108.74
CA VAL A 383 37.95 1.55 107.67
C VAL A 383 38.66 0.21 107.40
N GLN A 384 38.89 -0.59 108.44
CA GLN A 384 39.52 -1.92 108.32
C GLN A 384 38.68 -2.87 107.43
N LEU A 385 37.36 -2.89 107.63
CA LEU A 385 36.45 -3.76 106.86
C LEU A 385 36.41 -3.41 105.37
N LEU A 386 36.45 -2.11 105.03
CA LEU A 386 36.48 -1.65 103.63
C LEU A 386 37.77 -2.04 102.90
N LEU A 387 38.89 -2.14 103.61
CA LEU A 387 40.16 -2.63 103.04
C LEU A 387 40.10 -4.14 102.73
N GLU A 388 39.46 -4.92 103.60
CA GLU A 388 39.27 -6.36 103.41
C GLU A 388 38.27 -6.67 102.28
N GLU A 389 37.16 -5.91 102.18
CA GLU A 389 36.21 -5.99 101.06
C GLU A 389 36.88 -5.63 99.72
N LYS A 390 37.65 -4.55 99.69
CA LYS A 390 38.41 -4.11 98.50
C LYS A 390 39.40 -5.19 98.02
N GLN A 391 40.06 -5.89 98.94
CA GLN A 391 40.98 -6.99 98.60
C GLN A 391 40.23 -8.23 98.05
N GLN A 392 39.03 -8.53 98.56
CA GLN A 392 38.19 -9.62 98.05
C GLN A 392 37.69 -9.33 96.62
N LEU A 393 37.28 -8.09 96.34
CA LEU A 393 36.87 -7.66 94.99
C LEU A 393 38.02 -7.73 93.98
N GLU A 394 39.23 -7.36 94.36
CA GLU A 394 40.42 -7.50 93.50
C GLU A 394 40.75 -8.97 93.18
N ALA A 395 40.63 -9.87 94.16
CA ALA A 395 40.81 -11.31 93.94
C ALA A 395 39.74 -11.89 93.00
N HIS A 396 38.46 -11.53 93.19
CA HIS A 396 37.37 -11.95 92.30
C HIS A 396 37.53 -11.43 90.87
N ASN A 397 38.00 -10.18 90.71
CA ASN A 397 38.28 -9.61 89.39
C ASN A 397 39.38 -10.40 88.64
N HIS A 398 40.45 -10.79 89.36
CA HIS A 398 41.52 -11.61 88.80
C HIS A 398 41.01 -12.99 88.33
N GLN A 399 40.20 -13.66 89.16
CA GLN A 399 39.59 -14.95 88.82
C GLN A 399 38.67 -14.86 87.59
N LEU A 400 37.90 -13.76 87.47
CA LEU A 400 37.04 -13.52 86.30
C LEU A 400 37.88 -13.28 85.03
N MET A 401 38.99 -12.54 85.12
CA MET A 401 39.92 -12.36 84.00
C MET A 401 40.57 -13.67 83.56
N GLU A 402 40.92 -14.56 84.49
CA GLU A 402 41.46 -15.89 84.18
C GLU A 402 40.43 -16.74 83.43
N SER A 403 39.18 -16.78 83.90
CA SER A 403 38.08 -17.49 83.22
C SER A 403 37.82 -16.95 81.80
N VAL A 404 37.83 -15.62 81.61
CA VAL A 404 37.72 -15.00 80.28
C VAL A 404 38.91 -15.31 79.37
N SER A 405 40.10 -15.59 79.94
CA SER A 405 41.26 -16.06 79.18
C SER A 405 41.08 -17.52 78.73
N GLN A 406 40.65 -18.40 79.63
CA GLN A 406 40.38 -19.83 79.36
C GLN A 406 39.33 -19.99 78.26
N LEU A 407 38.18 -19.30 78.36
CA LEU A 407 37.10 -19.34 77.36
C LEU A 407 37.54 -18.86 75.96
N LYS A 408 38.52 -17.96 75.86
CA LYS A 408 39.11 -17.57 74.57
C LYS A 408 39.94 -18.71 73.98
N THR A 409 40.79 -19.35 74.79
CA THR A 409 41.61 -20.48 74.32
C THR A 409 40.76 -21.69 73.92
N GLU A 410 39.64 -21.95 74.61
CA GLU A 410 38.67 -22.99 74.22
C GLU A 410 38.02 -22.68 72.86
N ARG A 411 37.51 -21.45 72.67
CA ARG A 411 36.95 -20.98 71.39
C ARG A 411 37.93 -21.18 70.24
N ASP A 412 39.19 -20.81 70.44
CA ASP A 412 40.21 -20.88 69.39
C ASP A 412 40.58 -22.32 69.05
N CYS A 413 40.65 -23.21 70.05
CA CYS A 413 40.82 -24.66 69.84
C CYS A 413 39.64 -25.27 69.06
N TYR A 414 38.39 -24.90 69.36
CA TYR A 414 37.23 -25.34 68.57
C TYR A 414 37.26 -24.81 67.13
N ALA A 415 37.74 -23.59 66.90
CA ALA A 415 37.89 -23.02 65.56
C ALA A 415 38.95 -23.77 64.73
N GLU A 416 40.08 -24.14 65.34
CA GLU A 416 41.10 -24.99 64.72
C GLU A 416 40.56 -26.40 64.40
N GLN A 417 39.83 -27.03 65.32
CA GLN A 417 39.21 -28.34 65.08
C GLN A 417 38.25 -28.32 63.87
N ILE A 418 37.36 -27.32 63.79
CA ILE A 418 36.41 -27.18 62.67
C ILE A 418 37.16 -26.96 61.34
N GLN A 419 38.28 -26.23 61.35
CA GLN A 419 39.11 -26.06 60.15
C GLN A 419 39.76 -27.39 59.71
N GLU A 420 40.23 -28.20 60.65
CA GLU A 420 40.87 -29.48 60.34
C GLU A 420 39.86 -30.55 59.88
N GLU A 421 38.68 -30.62 60.50
CA GLU A 421 37.58 -31.43 59.99
C GLU A 421 37.20 -31.01 58.56
N GLY A 422 37.18 -29.70 58.28
CA GLY A 422 37.00 -29.16 56.93
C GLY A 422 38.06 -29.61 55.92
N ARG A 423 39.34 -29.71 56.32
CA ARG A 423 40.41 -30.31 55.49
C ARG A 423 40.15 -31.80 55.23
N VAL A 424 39.88 -32.59 56.27
CA VAL A 424 39.62 -34.03 56.14
C VAL A 424 38.44 -34.33 55.21
N TRP A 425 37.35 -33.55 55.27
CA TRP A 425 36.22 -33.70 54.35
C TRP A 425 36.55 -33.32 52.91
N LYS A 426 37.39 -32.29 52.69
CA LYS A 426 37.87 -31.93 51.35
C LYS A 426 38.71 -33.07 50.75
N ASP A 427 39.73 -33.53 51.46
CA ASP A 427 40.65 -34.56 50.97
C ASP A 427 39.93 -35.88 50.68
N LYS A 428 38.95 -36.25 51.51
CA LYS A 428 38.07 -37.41 51.28
C LYS A 428 37.19 -37.26 50.03
N THR A 429 36.75 -36.04 49.73
CA THR A 429 35.98 -35.75 48.49
C THR A 429 36.88 -35.88 47.26
N GLU A 430 38.12 -35.39 47.34
CA GLU A 430 39.12 -35.48 46.28
C GLU A 430 39.55 -36.94 46.00
N GLN A 431 39.71 -37.77 47.04
CA GLN A 431 39.95 -39.21 46.91
C GLN A 431 38.79 -39.96 46.22
N LEU A 432 37.54 -39.61 46.54
CA LEU A 432 36.37 -40.22 45.89
C LEU A 432 36.28 -39.82 44.41
N LEU A 433 36.57 -38.56 44.07
CA LEU A 433 36.63 -38.09 42.69
C LEU A 433 37.70 -38.83 41.88
N THR A 434 38.89 -39.03 42.45
CA THR A 434 39.97 -39.83 41.81
C THR A 434 39.55 -41.28 41.58
N GLN A 435 38.87 -41.93 42.53
CA GLN A 435 38.36 -43.30 42.35
C GLN A 435 37.32 -43.38 41.21
N VAL A 436 36.41 -42.42 41.12
CA VAL A 436 35.42 -42.36 40.02
C VAL A 436 36.12 -42.19 38.66
N SER A 437 37.19 -41.38 38.58
CA SER A 437 37.99 -41.24 37.36
C SER A 437 38.65 -42.55 36.95
N LEU A 438 39.30 -43.26 37.87
CA LEU A 438 39.97 -44.54 37.59
C LEU A 438 38.97 -45.61 37.09
N VAL A 439 37.80 -45.72 37.73
CA VAL A 439 36.73 -46.64 37.30
C VAL A 439 36.17 -46.28 35.92
N ALA A 440 36.10 -45.00 35.57
CA ALA A 440 35.71 -44.56 34.23
C ALA A 440 36.75 -44.97 33.18
N GLU A 441 38.04 -44.79 33.45
CA GLU A 441 39.10 -45.25 32.54
C GLU A 441 39.15 -46.78 32.41
N GLU A 442 38.92 -47.53 33.50
CA GLU A 442 38.82 -49.00 33.45
C GLU A 442 37.62 -49.48 32.62
N ARG A 443 36.46 -48.81 32.73
CA ARG A 443 35.31 -49.05 31.85
C ARG A 443 35.70 -48.86 30.39
N ASP A 444 36.39 -47.77 30.06
CA ASP A 444 36.71 -47.43 28.67
C ASP A 444 37.77 -48.37 28.07
N ARG A 445 38.76 -48.78 28.86
CA ARG A 445 39.70 -49.87 28.50
C ARG A 445 38.97 -51.19 28.23
N ASN A 446 37.97 -51.54 29.05
CA ASN A 446 37.15 -52.73 28.83
C ASN A 446 36.30 -52.65 27.55
N ILE A 447 35.77 -51.47 27.20
CA ILE A 447 35.03 -51.27 25.94
C ILE A 447 35.95 -51.52 24.73
N SER A 448 37.16 -50.94 24.70
CA SER A 448 38.14 -51.23 23.64
C SER A 448 38.52 -52.71 23.59
N ARG A 449 38.67 -53.36 24.75
CA ARG A 449 39.02 -54.79 24.83
C ARG A 449 37.93 -55.70 24.26
N VAL A 450 36.66 -55.34 24.37
CA VAL A 450 35.56 -56.07 23.73
C VAL A 450 35.64 -55.92 22.21
N GLN A 451 35.86 -54.70 21.70
CA GLN A 451 35.96 -54.42 20.26
C GLN A 451 37.12 -55.19 19.59
N GLU A 452 38.27 -55.31 20.25
CA GLU A 452 39.40 -56.14 19.80
C GLU A 452 39.01 -57.62 19.64
N LEU A 453 38.26 -58.17 20.61
CA LEU A 453 37.84 -59.57 20.60
C LEU A 453 36.77 -59.85 19.53
N GLU A 454 35.84 -58.92 19.32
CA GLU A 454 34.84 -58.99 18.24
C GLU A 454 35.51 -59.01 16.86
N ALA A 455 36.54 -58.19 16.64
CA ALA A 455 37.33 -58.20 15.41
C ALA A 455 38.08 -59.53 15.21
N SER A 456 38.77 -60.04 16.24
CA SER A 456 39.50 -61.31 16.16
C SER A 456 38.58 -62.52 15.88
N ILE A 457 37.35 -62.51 16.40
CA ILE A 457 36.33 -63.52 16.09
C ILE A 457 35.89 -63.48 14.62
N ALA A 458 35.91 -62.32 13.96
CA ALA A 458 35.63 -62.20 12.53
C ALA A 458 36.78 -62.77 11.68
N GLU A 459 38.04 -62.49 12.04
CA GLU A 459 39.21 -63.02 11.33
C GLU A 459 39.30 -64.55 11.39
N LEU A 460 39.08 -65.15 12.57
CA LEU A 460 39.10 -66.61 12.75
C LEU A 460 38.03 -67.34 11.93
N LYS A 461 36.87 -66.71 11.68
CA LYS A 461 35.82 -67.27 10.80
C LYS A 461 36.27 -67.32 9.34
N ASN A 462 37.01 -66.31 8.87
CA ASN A 462 37.55 -66.29 7.51
C ASN A 462 38.68 -67.32 7.32
N ALA A 463 39.54 -67.51 8.32
CA ALA A 463 40.62 -68.50 8.27
C ALA A 463 40.11 -69.95 8.17
N ALA A 464 38.99 -70.27 8.84
CA ALA A 464 38.39 -71.60 8.79
C ALA A 464 37.81 -71.97 7.41
N ALA A 465 37.37 -70.98 6.63
CA ALA A 465 36.87 -71.21 5.27
C ALA A 465 37.99 -71.67 4.32
N LEU A 466 39.16 -71.05 4.39
CA LEU A 466 40.31 -71.36 3.52
C LEU A 466 40.86 -72.78 3.74
N LEU A 467 40.97 -73.21 5.00
CA LEU A 467 41.43 -74.57 5.35
C LEU A 467 40.47 -75.70 4.91
N SER A 468 39.25 -75.36 4.48
CA SER A 468 38.32 -76.32 3.88
C SER A 468 38.58 -76.54 2.38
N GLN A 469 39.21 -75.57 1.70
CA GLN A 469 39.47 -75.59 0.27
C GLN A 469 40.79 -76.31 -0.11
N GLU A 470 41.72 -76.45 0.85
CA GLU A 470 43.06 -77.04 0.62
C GLU A 470 43.09 -78.59 0.78
N ARG A 471 41.94 -79.23 1.07
CA ARG A 471 41.90 -80.64 1.48
C ARG A 471 41.43 -81.66 0.43
N GLU A 472 41.17 -81.23 -0.81
CA GLU A 472 40.64 -82.07 -1.89
C GLU A 472 41.66 -82.39 -3.01
N ALA A 473 42.97 -82.27 -2.73
CA ALA A 473 44.03 -82.24 -3.76
C ALA A 473 45.15 -83.31 -3.65
N GLN A 474 45.03 -84.34 -2.81
CA GLN A 474 46.04 -85.41 -2.67
C GLN A 474 45.45 -86.81 -2.41
N ASP A 475 45.76 -87.77 -3.31
CA ASP A 475 45.72 -89.27 -3.25
C ASP A 475 45.18 -89.87 -4.58
N ASN A 476 45.62 -91.02 -5.13
CA ASN A 476 46.80 -91.90 -4.95
C ASN A 476 47.03 -92.80 -6.22
N ALA A 477 48.02 -93.72 -6.25
CA ALA A 477 48.56 -94.37 -7.48
C ALA A 477 48.55 -95.94 -7.60
N GLU A 478 49.04 -96.45 -8.76
CA GLU A 478 49.22 -97.84 -9.33
C GLU A 478 49.69 -99.02 -8.40
N PRO A 479 49.59 -100.37 -8.75
CA PRO A 479 50.24 -101.04 -9.94
C PRO A 479 49.81 -102.48 -10.51
N GLN A 480 50.12 -102.73 -11.81
CA GLN A 480 50.72 -103.91 -12.56
C GLN A 480 50.42 -105.48 -12.46
N SER A 481 50.12 -106.12 -13.63
CA SER A 481 50.81 -107.28 -14.34
C SER A 481 50.44 -108.84 -14.37
N GLN A 482 50.14 -109.36 -15.60
CA GLN A 482 50.58 -110.57 -16.41
C GLN A 482 50.48 -112.13 -16.10
N SER A 483 50.13 -112.92 -17.16
CA SER A 483 50.65 -114.26 -17.65
C SER A 483 49.81 -115.60 -17.56
N SER A 484 50.28 -116.71 -18.21
CA SER A 484 49.43 -117.77 -18.87
C SER A 484 50.03 -119.23 -19.03
N GLY A 485 49.23 -120.25 -19.45
CA GLY A 485 49.65 -121.57 -20.05
C GLY A 485 49.01 -122.87 -19.45
N PRO A 486 49.15 -124.13 -19.99
CA PRO A 486 49.84 -124.65 -21.20
C PRO A 486 49.02 -125.67 -22.10
N SER A 487 49.67 -126.66 -22.79
CA SER A 487 49.16 -127.53 -23.91
C SER A 487 49.17 -129.06 -23.60
N GLU A 488 48.73 -130.04 -24.45
CA GLU A 488 49.44 -130.60 -25.65
C GLU A 488 48.50 -131.25 -26.71
N SER A 489 49.04 -131.98 -27.71
CA SER A 489 48.87 -131.61 -29.14
C SER A 489 48.24 -132.58 -30.18
N GLU A 490 48.04 -133.90 -29.97
CA GLU A 490 47.38 -134.75 -31.02
C GLU A 490 46.26 -135.71 -30.56
N VAL A 491 45.89 -135.70 -29.28
CA VAL A 491 44.43 -135.59 -29.08
C VAL A 491 44.01 -134.29 -29.74
N ALA A 492 44.77 -133.20 -29.53
CA ALA A 492 44.57 -131.90 -30.15
C ALA A 492 44.91 -131.78 -31.65
N LEU A 493 44.48 -132.77 -32.45
CA LEU A 493 43.93 -132.50 -33.78
C LEU A 493 42.40 -132.67 -33.80
N GLN A 494 41.86 -133.65 -33.06
CA GLN A 494 40.42 -133.77 -32.82
C GLN A 494 39.97 -132.93 -31.61
N GLU A 495 40.79 -132.87 -30.57
CA GLU A 495 40.78 -131.83 -29.55
C GLU A 495 41.29 -130.48 -30.06
N SER A 496 41.85 -130.31 -31.28
CA SER A 496 42.02 -128.96 -31.85
C SER A 496 41.02 -128.62 -32.93
N LEU A 497 40.28 -129.56 -33.50
CA LEU A 497 38.98 -129.25 -34.06
C LEU A 497 37.97 -128.91 -32.94
N ASN A 498 37.96 -129.65 -31.83
CA ASN A 498 37.12 -129.32 -30.67
C ASN A 498 37.64 -128.13 -29.87
N ARG A 499 38.97 -127.92 -29.71
CA ARG A 499 39.50 -126.65 -29.16
C ARG A 499 39.32 -125.51 -30.16
N LEU A 500 39.55 -125.61 -31.48
CA LEU A 500 39.16 -124.51 -32.39
C LEU A 500 37.65 -124.26 -32.41
N GLN A 501 36.81 -125.28 -32.20
CA GLN A 501 35.36 -125.09 -32.07
C GLN A 501 35.02 -124.40 -30.74
N GLN A 502 35.61 -124.82 -29.61
CA GLN A 502 35.45 -124.18 -28.29
C GLN A 502 36.12 -122.82 -28.19
N GLU A 503 37.24 -122.58 -28.88
CA GLU A 503 37.94 -121.31 -29.02
C GLU A 503 37.17 -120.40 -29.96
N LYS A 504 36.58 -120.91 -31.05
CA LYS A 504 35.65 -120.14 -31.88
C LYS A 504 34.39 -119.78 -31.11
N GLU A 505 33.83 -120.70 -30.34
CA GLU A 505 32.63 -120.45 -29.51
C GLU A 505 32.96 -119.51 -28.35
N ALA A 506 34.10 -119.68 -27.67
CA ALA A 506 34.58 -118.78 -26.63
C ALA A 506 35.00 -117.40 -27.17
N LEU A 507 35.63 -117.31 -28.34
CA LEU A 507 35.97 -116.06 -29.01
C LEU A 507 34.72 -115.39 -29.59
N THR A 508 33.70 -116.15 -30.00
CA THR A 508 32.37 -115.62 -30.35
C THR A 508 31.66 -115.11 -29.09
N SER A 509 31.75 -115.82 -27.96
CA SER A 509 31.23 -115.36 -26.67
C SER A 509 31.99 -114.16 -26.13
N GLN A 510 33.31 -114.09 -26.32
CA GLN A 510 34.17 -112.97 -25.95
C GLN A 510 33.94 -111.77 -26.86
N TYR A 511 33.70 -111.97 -28.15
CA TYR A 511 33.29 -110.92 -29.07
C TYR A 511 31.88 -110.43 -28.76
N GLN A 512 30.94 -111.31 -28.40
CA GLN A 512 29.63 -110.91 -27.89
C GLN A 512 29.71 -110.23 -26.51
N ALA A 513 30.68 -110.57 -25.66
CA ALA A 513 30.95 -109.85 -24.42
C ALA A 513 31.48 -108.45 -24.75
N GLN A 514 32.55 -108.35 -25.54
CA GLN A 514 33.11 -107.08 -26.02
C GLN A 514 32.09 -106.20 -26.75
N LEU A 515 31.14 -106.78 -27.51
CA LEU A 515 30.04 -106.01 -28.10
C LEU A 515 29.07 -105.48 -27.04
N ARG A 516 28.72 -106.26 -26.00
CA ARG A 516 27.92 -105.76 -24.86
C ARG A 516 28.69 -104.73 -24.03
N ASP A 517 29.99 -104.92 -23.84
CA ASP A 517 30.87 -104.00 -23.11
C ASP A 517 30.99 -102.68 -23.90
N ASN A 518 31.13 -102.74 -25.23
CA ASN A 518 31.20 -101.58 -26.11
C ASN A 518 29.83 -100.87 -26.24
N GLU A 519 28.73 -101.62 -26.25
CA GLU A 519 27.37 -101.07 -26.18
C GLU A 519 27.11 -100.40 -24.82
N GLN A 520 27.55 -101.02 -23.72
CA GLN A 520 27.47 -100.44 -22.37
C GLN A 520 28.33 -99.17 -22.25
N LEU A 521 29.57 -99.19 -22.76
CA LEU A 521 30.42 -97.99 -22.85
C LEU A 521 29.77 -96.90 -23.71
N SER A 522 29.16 -97.26 -24.84
CA SER A 522 28.46 -96.30 -25.71
C SER A 522 27.26 -95.65 -25.01
N ARG A 523 26.50 -96.42 -24.22
CA ARG A 523 25.42 -95.89 -23.36
C ARG A 523 25.98 -94.97 -22.26
N LEU A 524 27.12 -95.33 -21.66
CA LEU A 524 27.78 -94.54 -20.62
C LEU A 524 28.36 -93.23 -21.18
N CYS A 525 28.90 -93.23 -22.40
CA CYS A 525 29.29 -92.03 -23.12
C CYS A 525 28.07 -91.13 -23.39
N ALA A 526 26.97 -91.69 -23.93
CA ALA A 526 25.75 -90.93 -24.18
C ALA A 526 25.15 -90.34 -22.88
N GLU A 527 25.19 -91.07 -21.76
CA GLU A 527 24.77 -90.57 -20.44
C GLU A 527 25.63 -89.38 -20.00
N GLN A 528 26.96 -89.48 -20.14
CA GLN A 528 27.88 -88.38 -19.83
C GLN A 528 27.72 -87.18 -20.78
N GLU A 529 27.44 -87.42 -22.07
CA GLU A 529 27.12 -86.36 -23.05
C GLU A 529 25.82 -85.63 -22.67
N THR A 530 24.75 -86.36 -22.30
CA THR A 530 23.52 -85.74 -21.81
C THR A 530 23.73 -84.94 -20.52
N ARG A 531 24.57 -85.46 -19.60
CA ARG A 531 24.90 -84.80 -18.34
C ARG A 531 25.77 -83.55 -18.53
N LEU A 532 26.71 -83.58 -19.49
CA LEU A 532 27.46 -82.39 -19.90
C LEU A 532 26.52 -81.34 -20.50
N GLY A 533 25.63 -81.74 -21.41
CA GLY A 533 24.61 -80.85 -21.97
C GLY A 533 23.56 -80.36 -20.96
N GLU A 534 23.43 -80.99 -19.79
CA GLU A 534 22.68 -80.46 -18.63
C GLU A 534 23.49 -79.41 -17.86
N PHE A 535 24.77 -79.68 -17.57
CA PHE A 535 25.65 -78.72 -16.92
C PHE A 535 25.91 -77.47 -17.78
N GLU A 536 26.04 -77.61 -19.11
CA GLU A 536 26.19 -76.48 -20.04
C GLU A 536 24.97 -75.56 -19.99
N ARG A 537 23.75 -76.11 -20.07
CA ARG A 537 22.51 -75.34 -19.90
C ARG A 537 22.37 -74.73 -18.50
N GLN A 538 22.85 -75.40 -17.45
CA GLN A 538 22.86 -74.84 -16.10
C GLN A 538 23.82 -73.65 -15.98
N VAL A 539 25.02 -73.74 -16.57
CA VAL A 539 26.00 -72.65 -16.61
C VAL A 539 25.50 -71.49 -17.47
N GLU A 540 24.85 -71.75 -18.61
CA GLU A 540 24.27 -70.73 -19.47
C GLU A 540 23.11 -70.00 -18.78
N SER A 541 22.22 -70.73 -18.08
CA SER A 541 21.17 -70.14 -17.24
C SER A 541 21.73 -69.29 -16.09
N GLN A 542 22.83 -69.73 -15.46
CA GLN A 542 23.49 -68.96 -14.39
C GLN A 542 24.23 -67.72 -14.93
N ALA A 543 24.79 -67.80 -16.13
CA ALA A 543 25.41 -66.66 -16.80
C ALA A 543 24.36 -65.59 -17.18
N GLN A 544 23.19 -66.02 -17.66
CA GLN A 544 22.05 -65.13 -17.92
C GLN A 544 21.52 -64.49 -16.62
N GLU A 545 21.33 -65.26 -15.55
CA GLU A 545 20.90 -64.75 -14.24
C GLU A 545 21.92 -63.73 -13.66
N GLU A 546 23.22 -63.98 -13.81
CA GLU A 546 24.27 -63.02 -13.44
C GLU A 546 24.31 -61.76 -14.32
N GLU A 547 23.97 -61.85 -15.61
CA GLU A 547 23.86 -60.65 -16.46
C GLU A 547 22.61 -59.83 -16.11
N ASP A 548 21.45 -60.46 -15.91
CA ASP A 548 20.23 -59.75 -15.50
C ASP A 548 20.38 -59.15 -14.09
N ARG A 549 21.08 -59.85 -13.17
CA ARG A 549 21.47 -59.29 -11.87
C ARG A 549 22.43 -58.10 -12.00
N ARG A 550 23.32 -58.10 -13.01
CA ARG A 550 24.20 -56.96 -13.30
C ARG A 550 23.41 -55.76 -13.84
N ARG A 551 22.51 -55.99 -14.82
CA ARG A 551 21.63 -54.95 -15.38
C ARG A 551 20.77 -54.30 -14.29
N MET A 552 20.13 -55.09 -13.42
CA MET A 552 19.38 -54.56 -12.28
C MET A 552 20.24 -53.72 -11.31
N LEU A 553 21.51 -54.07 -11.10
CA LEU A 553 22.42 -53.28 -10.27
C LEU A 553 22.86 -51.97 -10.96
N GLU A 554 23.05 -51.98 -12.28
CA GLU A 554 23.35 -50.80 -13.08
C GLU A 554 22.16 -49.82 -13.11
N ASP A 555 20.93 -50.32 -13.27
CA ASP A 555 19.69 -49.54 -13.17
C ASP A 555 19.53 -48.94 -11.76
N VAL A 556 19.67 -49.75 -10.69
CA VAL A 556 19.61 -49.26 -9.30
C VAL A 556 20.72 -48.24 -9.00
N GLN A 557 21.89 -48.36 -9.63
CA GLN A 557 22.96 -47.38 -9.50
C GLN A 557 22.64 -46.08 -10.27
N SER A 558 22.00 -46.17 -11.44
CA SER A 558 21.51 -45.03 -12.23
C SER A 558 20.40 -44.27 -11.50
N ASP A 559 19.42 -44.98 -10.95
CA ASP A 559 18.36 -44.43 -10.12
C ASP A 559 18.92 -43.80 -8.84
N LYS A 560 19.84 -44.48 -8.15
CA LYS A 560 20.53 -43.91 -6.99
C LYS A 560 21.26 -42.61 -7.33
N ALA A 561 21.92 -42.52 -8.49
CA ALA A 561 22.56 -41.29 -8.95
C ALA A 561 21.54 -40.18 -9.28
N THR A 562 20.42 -40.53 -9.92
CA THR A 562 19.34 -39.61 -10.28
C THR A 562 18.60 -39.08 -9.05
N ILE A 563 18.24 -39.95 -8.12
CA ILE A 563 17.68 -39.62 -6.80
C ILE A 563 18.67 -38.76 -6.00
N SER A 564 19.96 -39.08 -6.01
CA SER A 564 20.98 -38.26 -5.32
C SER A 564 21.07 -36.85 -5.89
N ARG A 565 20.99 -36.68 -7.22
CA ARG A 565 20.92 -35.36 -7.87
C ARG A 565 19.63 -34.62 -7.48
N ALA A 566 18.48 -35.28 -7.52
CA ALA A 566 17.19 -34.69 -7.14
C ALA A 566 17.12 -34.31 -5.65
N LEU A 567 17.68 -35.12 -4.75
CA LEU A 567 17.79 -34.80 -3.33
C LEU A 567 18.75 -33.63 -3.09
N THR A 568 19.86 -33.54 -3.84
CA THR A 568 20.79 -32.40 -3.77
C THR A 568 20.12 -31.12 -4.25
N GLN A 569 19.38 -31.16 -5.37
CA GLN A 569 18.59 -30.02 -5.86
C GLN A 569 17.50 -29.60 -4.86
N ASN A 570 16.75 -30.55 -4.30
CA ASN A 570 15.75 -30.29 -3.26
C ASN A 570 16.38 -29.72 -1.97
N ARG A 571 17.63 -30.08 -1.66
CA ARG A 571 18.38 -29.47 -0.56
C ARG A 571 18.75 -28.02 -0.89
N THR A 572 19.36 -27.75 -2.05
CA THR A 572 19.69 -26.37 -2.46
C THR A 572 18.46 -25.48 -2.58
N LEU A 573 17.30 -26.01 -2.98
CA LEU A 573 16.03 -25.27 -3.01
C LEU A 573 15.50 -24.96 -1.60
N LYS A 574 15.68 -25.88 -0.63
CA LYS A 574 15.36 -25.62 0.79
C LYS A 574 16.31 -24.61 1.41
N ASP A 575 17.60 -24.68 1.09
CA ASP A 575 18.62 -23.76 1.57
C ASP A 575 18.36 -22.35 1.00
N GLN A 576 18.06 -22.21 -0.31
CA GLN A 576 17.62 -20.95 -0.93
C GLN A 576 16.31 -20.42 -0.35
N LEU A 577 15.33 -21.29 -0.05
CA LEU A 577 14.09 -20.87 0.59
C LEU A 577 14.33 -20.37 2.03
N ALA A 578 15.26 -20.99 2.76
CA ALA A 578 15.67 -20.55 4.09
C ALA A 578 16.45 -19.23 4.03
N GLU A 579 17.33 -19.03 3.04
CA GLU A 579 17.97 -17.73 2.78
C GLU A 579 16.94 -16.64 2.47
N LEU A 580 15.95 -16.93 1.63
CA LEU A 580 14.88 -16.00 1.29
C LEU A 580 14.00 -15.67 2.52
N GLN A 581 13.65 -16.66 3.33
CA GLN A 581 12.94 -16.45 4.61
C GLN A 581 13.76 -15.62 5.60
N ASN A 582 15.05 -15.89 5.75
CA ASN A 582 15.95 -15.08 6.57
C ASN A 582 16.09 -13.65 6.03
N GLY A 583 16.11 -13.48 4.71
CA GLY A 583 16.08 -12.17 4.04
C GLY A 583 14.79 -11.40 4.35
N PHE A 584 13.63 -12.05 4.25
CA PHE A 584 12.34 -11.46 4.63
C PHE A 584 12.28 -11.09 6.11
N VAL A 585 12.80 -11.93 7.02
CA VAL A 585 12.85 -11.63 8.47
C VAL A 585 13.76 -10.44 8.75
N LYS A 586 14.97 -10.41 8.17
CA LYS A 586 15.90 -9.27 8.27
C LYS A 586 15.25 -7.98 7.75
N LEU A 587 14.75 -7.99 6.52
CA LEU A 587 14.10 -6.83 5.90
C LEU A 587 12.87 -6.37 6.69
N THR A 588 12.13 -7.28 7.33
CA THR A 588 10.98 -6.93 8.20
C THR A 588 11.44 -6.29 9.50
N ASN A 589 12.52 -6.79 10.11
CA ASN A 589 13.11 -6.20 11.31
C ASN A 589 13.71 -4.82 11.01
N GLU A 590 14.48 -4.69 9.93
CA GLU A 590 15.02 -3.42 9.43
C GLU A 590 13.92 -2.40 9.14
N ASN A 591 12.82 -2.81 8.49
CA ASN A 591 11.64 -1.94 8.30
C ASN A 591 10.96 -1.56 9.63
N MET A 592 10.92 -2.45 10.61
CA MET A 592 10.37 -2.16 11.95
C MET A 592 11.26 -1.16 12.71
N GLU A 593 12.57 -1.34 12.65
CA GLU A 593 13.57 -0.45 13.27
C GLU A 593 13.56 0.93 12.60
N LEU A 594 13.59 1.00 11.27
CA LEU A 594 13.46 2.25 10.52
C LEU A 594 12.12 2.94 10.79
N THR A 595 11.01 2.19 10.84
CA THR A 595 9.69 2.74 11.19
C THR A 595 9.68 3.29 12.63
N THR A 596 10.33 2.60 13.57
CA THR A 596 10.44 3.02 14.97
C THR A 596 11.30 4.28 15.09
N ALA A 597 12.44 4.32 14.40
CA ALA A 597 13.33 5.49 14.35
C ALA A 597 12.63 6.71 13.73
N ILE A 598 11.89 6.53 12.63
CA ILE A 598 11.08 7.59 12.01
C ILE A 598 9.98 8.07 12.98
N GLN A 599 9.36 7.17 13.76
CA GLN A 599 8.37 7.57 14.78
C GLN A 599 8.99 8.33 15.95
N SER A 600 10.18 7.96 16.42
CA SER A 600 10.90 8.73 17.45
C SER A 600 11.37 10.09 16.93
N GLU A 601 11.89 10.18 15.71
CA GLU A 601 12.24 11.44 15.07
C GLU A 601 11.02 12.36 14.87
N GLN A 602 9.88 11.80 14.48
CA GLN A 602 8.62 12.56 14.43
C GLN A 602 8.15 13.03 15.81
N HIS A 603 8.42 12.28 16.88
CA HIS A 603 8.14 12.70 18.25
C HIS A 603 9.08 13.82 18.71
N VAL A 604 10.39 13.68 18.47
CA VAL A 604 11.41 14.70 18.75
C VAL A 604 11.10 15.98 17.96
N LYS A 605 10.72 15.89 16.69
CA LYS A 605 10.28 17.04 15.88
C LYS A 605 9.04 17.75 16.45
N LYS A 606 8.06 17.01 16.99
CA LYS A 606 6.89 17.59 17.67
C LYS A 606 7.27 18.28 18.98
N GLU A 607 8.15 17.68 19.78
CA GLU A 607 8.67 18.25 21.02
C GLU A 607 9.53 19.50 20.78
N LEU A 608 10.37 19.51 19.75
CA LEU A 608 11.11 20.69 19.30
C LEU A 608 10.17 21.80 18.80
N ALA A 609 9.14 21.46 18.02
CA ALA A 609 8.13 22.43 17.58
C ALA A 609 7.35 23.03 18.77
N ARG A 610 7.00 22.21 19.77
CA ARG A 610 6.38 22.67 21.03
C ARG A 610 7.29 23.65 21.76
N ARG A 611 8.56 23.31 21.96
CA ARG A 611 9.55 24.20 22.62
C ARG A 611 9.83 25.48 21.84
N MET A 612 9.85 25.44 20.51
CA MET A 612 9.96 26.68 19.71
C MET A 612 8.73 27.57 19.87
N GLY A 613 7.53 26.99 19.97
CA GLY A 613 6.31 27.73 20.31
C GLY A 613 6.39 28.38 21.69
N GLU A 614 6.78 27.60 22.71
CA GLU A 614 6.94 28.10 24.09
C GLU A 614 8.00 29.21 24.17
N LEU A 615 9.15 29.06 23.52
CA LEU A 615 10.17 30.12 23.44
C LEU A 615 9.71 31.35 22.64
N GLN A 616 8.84 31.19 21.63
CA GLN A 616 8.24 32.32 20.91
C GLN A 616 7.22 33.06 21.78
N GLU A 617 6.43 32.36 22.59
CA GLU A 617 5.47 32.94 23.53
C GLU A 617 6.19 33.66 24.69
N GLU A 618 7.22 33.04 25.28
CA GLU A 618 8.09 33.68 26.27
C GLU A 618 8.77 34.95 25.71
N LEU A 619 9.33 34.88 24.50
CA LEU A 619 9.96 36.03 23.84
C LEU A 619 8.96 37.14 23.49
N HIS A 620 7.71 36.80 23.16
CA HIS A 620 6.64 37.78 22.93
C HIS A 620 6.23 38.47 24.23
N ASN A 621 6.02 37.71 25.30
CA ASN A 621 5.66 38.19 26.63
C ASN A 621 6.77 39.09 27.23
N VAL A 622 8.04 38.71 27.07
CA VAL A 622 9.18 39.56 27.46
C VAL A 622 9.24 40.86 26.66
N LYS A 623 8.89 40.85 25.37
CA LYS A 623 8.76 42.09 24.56
C LYS A 623 7.62 42.98 25.03
N GLU A 624 6.44 42.41 25.33
CA GLU A 624 5.29 43.15 25.84
C GLU A 624 5.62 43.80 27.20
N GLN A 625 6.26 43.07 28.12
CA GLN A 625 6.73 43.61 29.40
C GLN A 625 7.79 44.70 29.21
N LEU A 626 8.72 44.56 28.26
CA LEU A 626 9.72 45.57 27.94
C LEU A 626 9.07 46.84 27.33
N GLU A 627 8.06 46.69 26.48
CA GLU A 627 7.32 47.81 25.88
C GLU A 627 6.51 48.56 26.94
N LEU A 628 5.80 47.85 27.82
CA LEU A 628 5.11 48.44 28.98
C LEU A 628 6.09 49.20 29.90
N LYS A 629 7.26 48.62 30.19
CA LYS A 629 8.31 49.30 30.98
C LYS A 629 8.94 50.49 30.26
N SER A 630 9.02 50.45 28.93
CA SER A 630 9.43 51.60 28.12
C SER A 630 8.43 52.75 28.22
N GLN A 631 7.13 52.46 28.09
CA GLN A 631 6.04 53.44 28.25
C GLN A 631 6.01 54.04 29.68
N GLU A 632 6.17 53.22 30.72
CA GLU A 632 6.29 53.68 32.11
C GLU A 632 7.51 54.60 32.31
N THR A 633 8.67 54.22 31.75
CA THR A 633 9.89 55.02 31.81
C THR A 633 9.74 56.35 31.06
N GLN A 634 9.07 56.36 29.91
CA GLN A 634 8.76 57.58 29.17
C GLN A 634 7.80 58.49 29.97
N GLY A 635 6.74 57.96 30.56
CA GLY A 635 5.81 58.75 31.39
C GLY A 635 6.50 59.37 32.62
N LEU A 636 7.45 58.66 33.24
CA LEU A 636 8.30 59.21 34.30
C LEU A 636 9.27 60.29 33.79
N MET A 637 9.74 60.17 32.54
CA MET A 637 10.60 61.18 31.90
C MET A 637 9.81 62.46 31.58
N GLU A 638 8.59 62.34 31.07
CA GLU A 638 7.68 63.46 30.81
C GLU A 638 7.31 64.19 32.12
N GLN A 639 7.05 63.45 33.20
CA GLN A 639 6.84 64.03 34.54
C GLN A 639 8.09 64.76 35.07
N ARG A 640 9.29 64.17 34.92
CA ARG A 640 10.56 64.84 35.27
C ARG A 640 10.70 66.16 34.53
N ASP A 641 10.47 66.16 33.21
CA ASP A 641 10.68 67.35 32.38
C ASP A 641 9.65 68.44 32.64
N GLN A 642 8.42 68.07 33.00
CA GLN A 642 7.42 69.03 33.51
C GLN A 642 7.86 69.67 34.84
N VAL A 643 8.42 68.90 35.79
CA VAL A 643 8.96 69.44 37.05
C VAL A 643 10.18 70.33 36.80
N VAL A 644 11.07 69.94 35.88
CA VAL A 644 12.23 70.76 35.47
C VAL A 644 11.76 72.08 34.84
N ALA A 645 10.75 72.07 33.97
CA ALA A 645 10.19 73.29 33.39
C ALA A 645 9.58 74.23 34.45
N HIS A 646 8.87 73.69 35.45
CA HIS A 646 8.37 74.49 36.57
C HIS A 646 9.49 75.07 37.45
N LEU A 647 10.56 74.30 37.70
CA LEU A 647 11.75 74.80 38.40
C LEU A 647 12.47 75.90 37.61
N GLN A 648 12.60 75.77 36.29
CA GLN A 648 13.17 76.79 35.42
C GLN A 648 12.35 78.09 35.44
N GLN A 649 11.01 78.00 35.37
CA GLN A 649 10.12 79.15 35.51
C GLN A 649 10.29 79.85 36.87
N TYR A 650 10.40 79.07 37.95
CA TYR A 650 10.61 79.60 39.31
C TYR A 650 11.97 80.32 39.44
N CYS A 651 13.04 79.70 38.95
CA CYS A 651 14.38 80.29 38.94
C CYS A 651 14.44 81.59 38.11
N ALA A 652 13.80 81.63 36.93
CA ALA A 652 13.71 82.83 36.10
C ALA A 652 12.96 83.97 36.81
N GLY A 653 11.85 83.67 37.49
CA GLY A 653 11.11 84.64 38.30
C GLY A 653 11.93 85.18 39.48
N TYR A 654 12.70 84.32 40.16
CA TYR A 654 13.62 84.73 41.22
C TYR A 654 14.77 85.61 40.71
N GLN A 655 15.32 85.30 39.53
CA GLN A 655 16.38 86.10 38.92
C GLN A 655 15.87 87.48 38.46
N ALA A 656 14.65 87.55 37.92
CA ALA A 656 13.99 88.82 37.62
C ALA A 656 13.84 89.68 38.89
N LEU A 657 13.22 89.13 39.96
CA LEU A 657 13.03 89.82 41.24
C LEU A 657 14.36 90.25 41.89
N ALA A 658 15.43 89.46 41.76
CA ALA A 658 16.76 89.83 42.23
C ALA A 658 17.31 91.05 41.46
N SER A 659 17.15 91.09 40.13
CA SER A 659 17.59 92.22 39.32
C SER A 659 16.75 93.50 39.55
N GLU A 660 15.44 93.38 39.78
CA GLU A 660 14.60 94.51 40.20
C GLU A 660 15.06 95.08 41.55
N ARG A 661 15.37 94.21 42.52
CA ARG A 661 15.91 94.61 43.84
C ARG A 661 17.27 95.29 43.71
N GLU A 662 18.13 94.83 42.82
CA GLU A 662 19.44 95.45 42.55
C GLU A 662 19.28 96.80 41.86
N GLN A 663 18.38 96.95 40.90
CA GLN A 663 18.03 98.25 40.29
C GLN A 663 17.50 99.23 41.34
N LEU A 664 16.60 98.79 42.21
CA LEU A 664 16.07 99.61 43.31
C LEU A 664 17.17 100.01 44.30
N HIS A 665 18.13 99.13 44.58
CA HIS A 665 19.27 99.46 45.44
C HIS A 665 20.22 100.49 44.80
N HIS A 666 20.46 100.40 43.48
CA HIS A 666 21.21 101.43 42.75
C HIS A 666 20.50 102.79 42.77
N GLN A 667 19.17 102.81 42.57
CA GLN A 667 18.36 104.04 42.67
C GLN A 667 18.43 104.64 44.09
N TYR A 668 18.34 103.81 45.14
CA TYR A 668 18.47 104.25 46.53
C TYR A 668 19.88 104.80 46.82
N LEU A 669 20.94 104.14 46.35
CA LEU A 669 22.32 104.62 46.53
C LEU A 669 22.55 105.94 45.79
N GLN A 670 22.02 106.09 44.57
CA GLN A 670 22.05 107.35 43.82
C GLN A 670 21.28 108.47 44.56
N GLN A 671 20.13 108.14 45.17
CA GLN A 671 19.37 109.08 45.99
C GLN A 671 20.15 109.49 47.26
N SER A 672 20.82 108.56 47.95
CA SER A 672 21.71 108.88 49.08
C SER A 672 22.82 109.82 48.63
N GLN A 673 23.55 109.50 47.55
CA GLN A 673 24.62 110.35 47.01
C GLN A 673 24.16 111.74 46.54
N LEU A 674 22.87 111.95 46.31
CA LEU A 674 22.28 113.27 46.05
C LEU A 674 21.92 113.99 47.35
N MET A 675 21.37 113.28 48.34
CA MET A 675 21.12 113.79 49.69
C MET A 675 22.41 114.18 50.44
N ASP A 676 23.45 113.35 50.36
CA ASP A 676 24.75 113.59 50.98
C ASP A 676 25.44 114.83 50.40
N ARG A 677 25.31 115.05 49.08
CA ARG A 677 25.75 116.30 48.43
C ARG A 677 24.93 117.50 48.89
N LEU A 678 23.60 117.39 48.90
CA LEU A 678 22.72 118.48 49.37
C LEU A 678 23.04 118.87 50.82
N GLN A 679 23.26 117.89 51.71
CA GLN A 679 23.69 118.15 53.09
C GLN A 679 25.09 118.75 53.16
N HIS A 680 26.02 118.34 52.29
CA HIS A 680 27.33 118.97 52.22
C HIS A 680 27.22 120.45 51.81
N ASP A 681 26.44 120.76 50.76
CA ASP A 681 26.18 122.11 50.26
C ASP A 681 25.46 122.99 51.30
N GLU A 682 24.46 122.45 52.01
CA GLU A 682 23.80 123.12 53.14
C GLU A 682 24.78 123.38 54.30
N SER A 683 25.61 122.39 54.67
CA SER A 683 26.57 122.53 55.76
C SER A 683 27.69 123.52 55.43
N HIS A 684 28.20 123.51 54.20
CA HIS A 684 29.19 124.47 53.70
C HIS A 684 28.61 125.88 53.70
N SER A 685 27.39 126.05 53.16
CA SER A 685 26.66 127.32 53.17
C SER A 685 26.47 127.85 54.58
N ARG A 686 26.12 126.97 55.52
CA ARG A 686 25.96 127.31 56.95
C ARG A 686 27.28 127.70 57.61
N VAL A 687 28.37 126.97 57.40
CA VAL A 687 29.70 127.31 57.96
C VAL A 687 30.21 128.63 57.38
N GLN A 688 29.99 128.89 56.10
CA GLN A 688 30.32 130.18 55.47
C GLN A 688 29.51 131.34 56.08
N LEU A 689 28.25 131.08 56.45
CA LEU A 689 27.38 132.04 57.15
C LEU A 689 27.84 132.26 58.60
N GLU A 690 28.19 131.21 59.35
CA GLU A 690 28.72 131.29 60.71
C GLU A 690 30.11 131.98 60.76
N MET A 691 30.96 131.79 59.74
CA MET A 691 32.20 132.57 59.59
C MET A 691 31.93 134.05 59.34
N SER A 692 31.02 134.40 58.42
CA SER A 692 30.69 135.82 58.16
C SER A 692 30.06 136.50 59.38
N HIS A 693 29.23 135.79 60.15
CA HIS A 693 28.69 136.28 61.42
C HIS A 693 29.78 136.44 62.49
N SER A 694 30.76 135.53 62.55
CA SER A 694 31.88 135.63 63.50
C SER A 694 32.81 136.81 63.18
N GLN A 695 33.08 137.07 61.89
CA GLN A 695 33.82 138.25 61.43
C GLN A 695 33.06 139.55 61.75
N LEU A 696 31.75 139.57 61.50
CA LEU A 696 30.88 140.71 61.86
C LEU A 696 30.91 140.98 63.37
N LYS A 697 30.85 139.92 64.19
CA LYS A 697 30.92 140.04 65.64
C LYS A 697 32.30 140.54 66.11
N GLN A 698 33.40 140.03 65.58
CA GLN A 698 34.74 140.55 65.92
C GLN A 698 34.86 142.04 65.59
N ALA A 699 34.31 142.49 64.45
CA ALA A 699 34.26 143.90 64.09
C ALA A 699 33.42 144.74 65.09
N GLN A 700 32.31 144.20 65.60
CA GLN A 700 31.51 144.83 66.65
C GLN A 700 32.25 144.87 68.01
N ASP A 701 32.80 143.75 68.46
CA ASP A 701 33.52 143.65 69.75
C ASP A 701 34.74 144.61 69.77
N HIS A 702 35.44 144.77 68.64
CA HIS A 702 36.49 145.77 68.47
C HIS A 702 35.95 147.22 68.53
N LEU A 703 34.78 147.49 67.96
CA LEU A 703 34.15 148.82 68.02
C LEU A 703 33.76 149.17 69.47
N GLU A 704 33.20 148.22 70.22
CA GLU A 704 32.85 148.40 71.63
C GLU A 704 34.07 148.56 72.54
N GLN A 705 35.20 147.91 72.22
CA GLN A 705 36.48 148.15 72.90
C GLN A 705 36.98 149.58 72.67
N LEU A 706 36.99 150.06 71.42
CA LEU A 706 37.41 151.42 71.07
C LEU A 706 36.53 152.52 71.70
N VAL A 707 35.25 152.21 71.99
CA VAL A 707 34.36 153.07 72.76
C VAL A 707 34.74 153.08 74.25
N ARG A 708 34.92 151.91 74.87
CA ARG A 708 35.27 151.79 76.30
C ARG A 708 36.63 152.43 76.61
N ASP A 709 37.63 152.26 75.75
CA ASP A 709 38.94 152.91 75.88
C ASP A 709 38.82 154.44 75.78
N ASN A 710 37.89 154.94 74.95
CA ASN A 710 37.56 156.37 74.85
C ASN A 710 36.86 156.95 76.09
N GLU A 711 36.21 156.12 76.90
CA GLU A 711 35.59 156.55 78.15
C GLU A 711 36.58 156.47 79.31
N GLN A 712 37.40 155.42 79.38
CA GLN A 712 38.47 155.30 80.37
C GLN A 712 39.48 156.46 80.25
N LEU A 713 39.92 156.79 79.03
CA LEU A 713 40.82 157.94 78.78
C LEU A 713 40.21 159.30 79.19
N LYS A 714 38.87 159.42 79.30
CA LYS A 714 38.21 160.63 79.82
C LYS A 714 38.12 160.65 81.35
N ALA A 715 38.12 159.49 81.99
CA ALA A 715 38.18 159.37 83.45
C ALA A 715 39.60 159.67 83.95
N ASP A 716 40.61 158.99 83.40
CA ASP A 716 41.99 159.05 83.89
C ASP A 716 42.61 160.45 83.79
N VAL A 717 42.28 161.19 82.72
CA VAL A 717 42.69 162.60 82.52
C VAL A 717 42.12 163.55 83.59
N LYS A 718 41.04 163.16 84.28
CA LYS A 718 40.44 163.96 85.36
C LYS A 718 41.06 163.69 86.73
N GLU A 719 41.72 162.55 86.91
CA GLU A 719 42.38 162.17 88.16
C GLU A 719 43.87 162.56 88.17
N LEU A 720 44.53 162.58 86.99
CA LEU A 720 45.97 162.90 86.83
C LEU A 720 46.25 164.34 86.32
N LEU A 721 45.41 165.28 86.72
CA LEU A 721 45.61 166.73 86.52
C LEU A 721 45.33 167.54 87.80
N ASN A 722 45.43 166.95 88.99
CA ASN A 722 46.72 166.82 89.71
C ASN A 722 47.78 165.89 89.08
N SER A 723 48.51 166.42 88.09
CA SER A 723 49.88 166.08 87.67
C SER A 723 50.29 164.62 87.37
N SER A 724 50.99 164.32 86.27
CA SER A 724 51.32 165.10 85.05
C SER A 724 52.05 164.21 84.03
N ALA A 725 51.86 164.47 82.72
CA ALA A 725 52.84 164.25 81.63
C ALA A 725 53.35 162.80 81.34
N LEU A 726 53.58 162.36 80.09
CA LEU A 726 53.38 162.93 78.74
C LEU A 726 53.47 161.79 77.68
N ALA A 727 52.82 161.95 76.51
CA ALA A 727 53.31 161.57 75.16
C ALA A 727 53.65 160.07 74.82
N THR A 728 53.56 159.55 73.57
CA THR A 728 52.96 159.95 72.26
C THR A 728 53.01 158.75 71.27
N SER A 729 52.16 158.76 70.23
CA SER A 729 52.41 158.27 68.83
C SER A 729 52.64 156.76 68.54
N SER A 730 52.49 156.21 67.31
CA SER A 730 51.59 156.47 66.14
C SER A 730 51.89 155.51 64.94
N ARG A 731 50.87 155.11 64.13
CA ARG A 731 50.97 154.56 62.73
C ARG A 731 51.76 153.22 62.58
N ASP A 732 51.75 152.46 61.47
CA ASP A 732 51.06 152.52 60.15
C ASP A 732 50.85 151.12 59.49
N GLN A 733 50.05 151.08 58.40
CA GLN A 733 49.94 150.17 57.22
C GLN A 733 50.68 148.81 57.04
N GLY A 734 50.02 147.92 56.25
CA GLY A 734 50.60 146.84 55.41
C GLY A 734 50.48 145.39 55.94
N ASP A 735 50.74 144.29 55.21
CA ASP A 735 50.69 143.93 53.75
C ASP A 735 50.97 142.40 53.60
N GLY A 736 50.76 141.75 52.44
CA GLY A 736 51.58 140.60 51.98
C GLY A 736 51.16 139.11 52.18
N VAL A 737 50.60 138.49 51.12
CA VAL A 737 51.17 137.38 50.29
C VAL A 737 51.70 136.02 50.88
N GLU A 738 51.13 134.90 50.36
CA GLU A 738 51.64 133.51 50.06
C GLU A 738 52.37 132.54 51.04
N SER A 739 52.00 131.24 50.94
CA SER A 739 52.83 130.00 50.87
C SER A 739 51.90 128.77 50.64
N GLN A 740 52.08 127.83 49.70
CA GLN A 740 53.12 126.77 49.51
C GLN A 740 53.20 125.71 50.65
N SER A 741 53.39 124.39 50.41
CA SER A 741 53.26 123.51 49.22
C SER A 741 53.45 122.01 49.61
N LEU A 742 53.19 121.07 48.68
CA LEU A 742 53.62 119.64 48.65
C LEU A 742 53.01 118.64 49.68
N GLN A 743 53.14 117.31 49.55
CA GLN A 743 52.99 116.35 48.42
C GLN A 743 53.13 114.90 48.96
N GLU A 744 52.39 113.91 48.41
CA GLU A 744 52.88 112.61 47.88
C GLU A 744 51.78 111.54 47.68
N SER A 745 52.07 110.54 46.83
CA SER A 745 51.14 109.50 46.35
C SER A 745 51.85 108.16 46.23
N PRO A 746 51.12 107.02 46.13
CA PRO A 746 51.18 106.26 44.86
C PRO A 746 49.78 105.74 44.40
N LYS A 747 49.37 105.84 43.12
CA LYS A 747 49.79 105.06 41.90
C LYS A 747 49.35 103.57 41.97
N LYS A 748 48.96 102.87 40.89
CA LYS A 748 48.61 103.11 39.46
C LYS A 748 47.88 101.82 38.97
N SER A 749 47.14 101.67 37.85
CA SER A 749 46.79 102.44 36.63
C SER A 749 45.34 102.04 36.21
N THR A 750 44.74 102.31 35.03
CA THR A 750 45.09 103.07 33.80
C THR A 750 43.84 103.87 33.38
N SER A 751 43.99 105.17 33.11
CA SER A 751 42.96 105.99 32.45
C SER A 751 43.35 106.21 30.99
N ILE A 752 42.36 106.37 30.11
CA ILE A 752 42.55 107.10 28.85
C ILE A 752 43.02 108.52 29.21
N VAL A 753 44.05 109.01 28.52
CA VAL A 753 44.57 110.37 28.71
C VAL A 753 43.95 111.25 27.63
N ILE A 754 43.13 112.21 28.05
CA ILE A 754 42.59 113.26 27.19
C ILE A 754 43.64 114.38 27.14
N PRO A 755 44.06 114.88 25.97
CA PRO A 755 44.86 116.09 25.86
C PRO A 755 44.16 117.28 26.53
N GLU A 756 44.89 118.08 27.31
CA GLU A 756 44.29 119.14 28.14
C GLU A 756 43.85 120.38 27.33
N ASP A 757 44.34 120.54 26.10
CA ASP A 757 43.90 121.53 25.13
C ASP A 757 43.58 120.85 23.77
N PHE A 758 42.49 121.28 23.12
CA PHE A 758 42.17 120.98 21.71
C PHE A 758 42.04 122.32 20.96
N GLU A 759 42.76 122.49 19.85
CA GLU A 759 42.74 123.76 19.10
C GLU A 759 41.43 123.96 18.31
N SER A 760 40.63 122.90 18.12
CA SER A 760 39.24 123.02 17.68
C SER A 760 38.29 121.95 18.24
N GLN A 761 36.99 122.27 18.30
CA GLN A 761 35.94 121.30 18.63
C GLN A 761 35.95 120.06 17.71
N LYS A 762 36.41 120.20 16.47
CA LYS A 762 36.49 119.08 15.51
C LYS A 762 37.57 118.06 15.90
N GLU A 763 38.70 118.50 16.44
CA GLU A 763 39.74 117.58 16.95
C GLU A 763 39.26 116.83 18.18
N MET A 764 38.53 117.48 19.08
CA MET A 764 37.89 116.82 20.23
C MET A 764 36.88 115.75 19.78
N GLU A 765 36.05 116.04 18.77
CA GLU A 765 35.13 115.06 18.19
C GLU A 765 35.85 113.92 17.43
N GLU A 766 36.97 114.18 16.78
CA GLU A 766 37.78 113.16 16.11
C GLU A 766 38.54 112.28 17.12
N PHE A 767 39.05 112.85 18.21
CA PHE A 767 39.66 112.13 19.33
C PHE A 767 38.66 111.24 20.06
N ILE A 768 37.49 111.77 20.45
CA ILE A 768 36.44 110.99 21.12
C ILE A 768 35.95 109.86 20.21
N ARG A 769 35.77 110.11 18.91
CA ARG A 769 35.37 109.09 17.93
C ARG A 769 36.44 108.02 17.75
N GLY A 770 37.73 108.39 17.71
CA GLY A 770 38.84 107.45 17.68
C GLY A 770 38.93 106.58 18.93
N ALA A 771 38.83 107.19 20.12
CA ALA A 771 38.85 106.47 21.40
C ALA A 771 37.66 105.51 21.54
N LEU A 772 36.46 105.91 21.09
CA LEU A 772 35.29 105.03 21.03
C LEU A 772 35.49 103.90 20.03
N SER A 773 35.93 104.17 18.79
CA SER A 773 36.21 103.12 17.81
C SER A 773 37.29 102.13 18.26
N GLN A 774 38.27 102.57 19.06
CA GLN A 774 39.25 101.67 19.67
C GLN A 774 38.62 100.80 20.76
N LEU A 775 37.82 101.36 21.68
CA LEU A 775 37.10 100.59 22.70
C LEU A 775 36.08 99.61 22.08
N GLU A 776 35.45 99.96 20.95
CA GLU A 776 34.58 99.05 20.20
C GLU A 776 35.36 97.94 19.50
N ALA A 777 36.56 98.23 18.97
CA ALA A 777 37.45 97.21 18.42
C ALA A 777 37.95 96.24 19.51
N GLU A 778 38.36 96.75 20.67
CA GLU A 778 38.78 95.93 21.82
C GLU A 778 37.63 95.05 22.36
N ARG A 779 36.39 95.58 22.40
CA ARG A 779 35.16 94.82 22.70
C ARG A 779 34.92 93.70 21.68
N ASP A 780 35.04 93.99 20.40
CA ASP A 780 34.73 93.05 19.32
C ASP A 780 35.88 92.05 19.05
N GLU A 781 37.09 92.35 19.53
CA GLU A 781 38.18 91.39 19.69
C GLU A 781 37.88 90.40 20.82
N ALA A 782 37.60 90.89 22.04
CA ALA A 782 37.25 90.04 23.18
C ALA A 782 36.02 89.15 22.93
N ARG A 783 35.02 89.65 22.17
CA ARG A 783 33.89 88.82 21.70
C ARG A 783 34.35 87.70 20.77
N ARG A 784 35.23 87.99 19.79
CA ARG A 784 35.74 86.97 18.84
C ARG A 784 36.60 85.93 19.55
N GLU A 785 37.42 86.33 20.53
CA GLU A 785 38.19 85.41 21.36
C GLU A 785 37.26 84.46 22.15
N PHE A 786 36.18 84.98 22.76
CA PHE A 786 35.21 84.15 23.48
C PHE A 786 34.41 83.21 22.56
N GLU A 787 34.05 83.66 21.35
CA GLU A 787 33.39 82.81 20.34
C GLU A 787 34.35 81.74 19.78
N GLU A 788 35.65 82.03 19.67
CA GLU A 788 36.71 81.09 19.31
C GLU A 788 36.97 80.06 20.43
N GLU A 789 37.08 80.47 21.70
CA GLU A 789 37.16 79.54 22.84
C GLU A 789 35.94 78.61 22.88
N HIS A 790 34.73 79.14 22.72
CA HIS A 790 33.52 78.34 22.69
C HIS A 790 33.53 77.34 21.51
N ARG A 791 34.00 77.76 20.33
CA ARG A 791 34.18 76.90 19.14
C ARG A 791 35.19 75.78 19.41
N LEU A 792 36.32 76.08 20.03
CA LEU A 792 37.37 75.13 20.39
C LEU A 792 36.89 74.15 21.48
N HIS A 793 36.16 74.63 22.48
CA HIS A 793 35.57 73.80 23.54
C HIS A 793 34.53 72.82 22.97
N LEU A 794 33.70 73.26 22.00
CA LEU A 794 32.74 72.39 21.31
C LEU A 794 33.45 71.33 20.46
N ALA A 795 34.54 71.69 19.77
CA ALA A 795 35.37 70.76 19.00
C ALA A 795 36.06 69.71 19.90
N ALA A 796 36.62 70.13 21.04
CA ALA A 796 37.20 69.24 22.03
C ALA A 796 36.15 68.26 22.60
N ARG A 797 34.93 68.76 22.92
CA ARG A 797 33.82 67.90 23.37
C ARG A 797 33.41 66.88 22.30
N HIS A 798 33.46 67.25 21.02
CA HIS A 798 33.18 66.32 19.92
C HIS A 798 34.29 65.27 19.76
N GLN A 799 35.56 65.64 19.90
CA GLN A 799 36.68 64.68 19.88
C GLN A 799 36.58 63.68 21.05
N VAL A 800 36.25 64.13 22.26
CA VAL A 800 36.02 63.23 23.41
C VAL A 800 34.85 62.28 23.14
N ALA A 801 33.75 62.74 22.55
CA ALA A 801 32.63 61.88 22.17
C ALA A 801 33.00 60.83 21.10
N VAL A 802 33.88 61.19 20.13
CA VAL A 802 34.39 60.25 19.12
C VAL A 802 35.36 59.23 19.75
N ALA A 803 36.22 59.66 20.67
CA ALA A 803 37.13 58.77 21.39
C ALA A 803 36.36 57.73 22.23
N LEU A 804 35.35 58.15 23.00
CA LEU A 804 34.47 57.25 23.76
C LEU A 804 33.68 56.27 22.87
N SER A 805 33.38 56.66 21.63
CA SER A 805 32.72 55.80 20.64
C SER A 805 33.67 54.75 20.06
N LEU A 806 34.93 55.13 19.75
CA LEU A 806 35.99 54.17 19.41
C LEU A 806 36.27 53.19 20.56
N GLU A 807 36.30 53.67 21.80
CA GLU A 807 36.55 52.86 22.99
C GLU A 807 35.42 51.83 23.22
N HIS A 808 34.16 52.23 23.04
CA HIS A 808 33.02 51.27 22.99
C HIS A 808 33.15 50.25 21.86
N GLN A 809 33.58 50.67 20.67
CA GLN A 809 33.73 49.78 19.53
C GLN A 809 34.90 48.79 19.70
N GLN A 810 35.95 49.17 20.43
CA GLN A 810 37.04 48.26 20.81
C GLN A 810 36.64 47.30 21.95
N HIS A 811 35.81 47.74 22.91
CA HIS A 811 35.28 46.87 23.96
C HIS A 811 34.27 45.83 23.44
N SER A 812 33.49 46.16 22.41
CA SER A 812 32.53 45.23 21.80
C SER A 812 33.16 44.01 21.10
N HIS A 813 34.49 43.98 20.92
CA HIS A 813 35.19 42.95 20.15
C HIS A 813 36.08 42.03 21.00
N LYS A 814 35.98 42.07 22.33
CA LYS A 814 37.02 41.54 23.23
C LYS A 814 36.52 40.77 24.47
N SER A 815 35.37 40.10 24.38
CA SER A 815 34.76 39.38 25.53
C SER A 815 34.32 37.93 25.27
N ASP A 816 34.61 37.35 24.10
CA ASP A 816 34.33 35.94 23.79
C ASP A 816 35.49 35.30 23.00
N HIS A 817 36.57 34.92 23.71
CA HIS A 817 37.42 33.74 23.45
C HIS A 817 38.65 33.74 24.37
N ASP A 818 38.69 32.81 25.34
CA ASP A 818 39.93 32.23 25.85
C ASP A 818 39.65 30.79 26.32
N HIS A 819 40.70 29.95 26.32
CA HIS A 819 40.84 28.58 26.80
C HIS A 819 40.49 27.46 25.80
N HIS A 820 41.42 27.17 24.88
CA HIS A 820 42.50 26.23 25.22
C HIS A 820 43.70 26.37 24.26
N HIS A 821 44.92 26.20 24.80
CA HIS A 821 46.19 26.35 24.09
C HIS A 821 47.19 25.31 24.59
N GLU A 822 47.72 24.47 23.69
CA GLU A 822 49.01 23.77 23.77
C GLU A 822 49.60 23.86 22.33
N HIS A 823 50.80 24.40 22.11
CA HIS A 823 52.11 23.71 22.10
C HIS A 823 52.15 22.52 21.10
N GLU A 824 53.08 22.41 20.15
CA GLU A 824 54.31 23.19 19.89
C GLU A 824 54.88 22.92 18.47
N HIS A 825 55.99 23.62 18.13
CA HIS A 825 56.99 23.30 17.09
C HIS A 825 56.67 23.47 15.58
N GLU A 826 57.46 24.32 14.92
CA GLU A 826 57.87 24.16 13.51
C GLU A 826 59.01 23.13 13.39
N HIS A 827 59.12 22.48 12.23
CA HIS A 827 60.42 22.21 11.59
C HIS A 827 60.30 21.98 10.07
N ASP A 828 61.27 22.53 9.34
CA ASP A 828 61.83 22.09 8.05
C ASP A 828 60.99 21.97 6.75
N HIS A 829 61.39 22.85 5.80
CA HIS A 829 61.87 22.50 4.45
C HIS A 829 60.81 22.18 3.35
N THR A 830 60.96 22.61 2.08
CA THR A 830 61.97 23.46 1.39
C THR A 830 61.43 23.96 0.02
N GLN A 831 62.22 24.83 -0.64
CA GLN A 831 62.39 24.95 -2.10
C GLN A 831 61.57 26.03 -2.85
N ASP A 832 62.20 27.20 -3.00
CA ASP A 832 62.36 28.01 -4.21
C ASP A 832 61.30 27.99 -5.34
N GLN A 833 60.89 29.18 -5.80
CA GLN A 833 61.60 29.84 -6.93
C GLN A 833 61.13 31.29 -7.21
N HIS A 834 62.13 32.17 -7.38
CA HIS A 834 62.14 33.38 -8.25
C HIS A 834 61.13 34.55 -8.04
N SER A 835 61.45 35.82 -8.34
CA SER A 835 62.73 36.58 -8.40
C SER A 835 62.45 38.05 -8.79
N HIS A 836 63.06 39.04 -8.12
CA HIS A 836 63.26 40.44 -8.59
C HIS A 836 61.97 41.27 -8.91
N CYS A 837 61.97 42.60 -9.06
CA CYS A 837 62.92 43.67 -8.68
C CYS A 837 62.15 45.00 -8.42
N GLU A 838 62.57 45.75 -7.39
CA GLU A 838 63.06 47.14 -7.49
C GLU A 838 62.18 48.30 -8.03
N HIS A 839 62.49 49.51 -7.52
CA HIS A 839 62.08 50.84 -8.00
C HIS A 839 60.57 51.21 -7.94
N SER A 840 60.18 52.49 -7.92
CA SER A 840 60.72 53.71 -7.27
C SER A 840 59.74 54.86 -7.52
N GLN A 841 59.29 55.54 -6.46
CA GLN A 841 59.14 57.01 -6.41
C GLN A 841 58.02 57.70 -7.24
N GLU A 842 57.67 58.92 -6.78
CA GLU A 842 56.94 60.01 -7.47
C GLU A 842 55.44 59.87 -7.85
N HIS A 843 54.64 60.66 -7.11
CA HIS A 843 53.45 61.44 -7.50
C HIS A 843 52.67 61.07 -8.78
N SER A 844 51.41 60.68 -8.58
CA SER A 844 50.33 61.02 -9.52
C SER A 844 49.00 61.24 -8.79
N GLU A 845 48.49 62.47 -8.83
CA GLU A 845 47.15 62.80 -8.34
C GLU A 845 46.10 62.26 -9.32
N GLY A 846 45.08 61.55 -8.81
CA GLY A 846 44.03 60.95 -9.64
C GLY A 846 43.78 59.45 -9.42
N GLY A 847 44.55 58.81 -8.52
CA GLY A 847 44.24 57.46 -8.06
C GLY A 847 42.89 57.40 -7.35
N VAL A 848 42.09 56.37 -7.67
CA VAL A 848 40.90 55.99 -6.88
C VAL A 848 41.34 55.75 -5.43
N PRO A 849 40.60 56.23 -4.39
CA PRO A 849 41.01 56.07 -3.00
C PRO A 849 41.33 54.61 -2.65
N VAL A 850 42.36 54.39 -1.85
CA VAL A 850 42.92 53.04 -1.59
C VAL A 850 41.86 52.13 -0.97
N GLU A 851 40.99 52.68 -0.12
CA GLU A 851 39.85 51.99 0.49
C GLU A 851 38.82 51.56 -0.57
N VAL A 852 38.60 52.37 -1.60
CA VAL A 852 37.67 52.08 -2.69
C VAL A 852 38.29 51.05 -3.65
N HIS A 853 39.60 51.10 -3.90
CA HIS A 853 40.29 50.08 -4.67
C HIS A 853 40.30 48.73 -3.95
N GLN A 854 40.61 48.70 -2.64
CA GLN A 854 40.51 47.49 -1.81
C GLN A 854 39.07 46.97 -1.71
N ALA A 855 38.07 47.83 -1.51
CA ALA A 855 36.66 47.41 -1.48
C ALA A 855 36.23 46.80 -2.83
N LEU A 856 36.67 47.37 -3.96
CA LEU A 856 36.42 46.82 -5.28
C LEU A 856 37.16 45.50 -5.52
N GLN A 857 38.41 45.38 -5.07
CA GLN A 857 39.20 44.15 -5.14
C GLN A 857 38.55 43.02 -4.34
N VAL A 858 38.18 43.27 -3.08
CA VAL A 858 37.47 42.30 -2.22
C VAL A 858 36.08 41.95 -2.78
N ALA A 859 35.38 42.89 -3.42
CA ALA A 859 34.12 42.61 -4.10
C ALA A 859 34.32 41.73 -5.35
N MET A 860 35.36 41.99 -6.14
CA MET A 860 35.71 41.22 -7.33
C MET A 860 36.23 39.82 -6.99
N GLU A 861 37.00 39.69 -5.90
CA GLU A 861 37.49 38.42 -5.37
C GLU A 861 36.36 37.55 -4.83
N LYS A 862 35.41 38.13 -4.07
CA LYS A 862 34.16 37.45 -3.66
C LYS A 862 33.29 37.05 -4.85
N LEU A 863 33.23 37.89 -5.90
CA LEU A 863 32.51 37.56 -7.13
C LEU A 863 33.19 36.42 -7.90
N GLN A 864 34.52 36.42 -8.00
CA GLN A 864 35.32 35.37 -8.62
C GLN A 864 35.18 34.06 -7.86
N GLN A 865 35.31 34.07 -6.53
CA GLN A 865 35.12 32.89 -5.69
C GLN A 865 33.71 32.31 -5.87
N ARG A 866 32.67 33.16 -5.83
CA ARG A 866 31.28 32.74 -6.08
C ARG A 866 31.07 32.20 -7.50
N PHE A 867 31.70 32.78 -8.51
CA PHE A 867 31.62 32.31 -9.89
C PHE A 867 32.30 30.94 -10.05
N THR A 868 33.48 30.74 -9.46
CA THR A 868 34.17 29.45 -9.44
C THR A 868 33.34 28.39 -8.71
N SER A 869 32.78 28.69 -7.53
CA SER A 869 31.90 27.75 -6.83
C SER A 869 30.65 27.40 -7.64
N LEU A 870 30.00 28.37 -8.29
CA LEU A 870 28.84 28.12 -9.15
C LEU A 870 29.20 27.32 -10.41
N MET A 871 30.39 27.53 -10.97
CA MET A 871 30.90 26.75 -12.11
C MET A 871 31.25 25.32 -11.73
N GLN A 872 31.79 25.10 -10.52
CA GLN A 872 32.01 23.76 -9.98
C GLN A 872 30.68 23.05 -9.69
N GLU A 873 29.77 23.69 -8.95
CA GLU A 873 28.42 23.15 -8.68
C GLU A 873 27.69 22.77 -9.99
N LYS A 874 27.84 23.59 -11.04
CA LYS A 874 27.30 23.31 -12.37
C LYS A 874 28.01 22.17 -13.11
N ALA A 875 29.30 21.96 -12.88
CA ALA A 875 30.04 20.82 -13.41
C ALA A 875 29.60 19.52 -12.72
N ASP A 876 29.58 19.52 -11.37
CA ASP A 876 29.13 18.42 -10.53
C ASP A 876 27.67 18.03 -10.85
N LEU A 877 26.80 19.02 -11.04
CA LEU A 877 25.41 18.80 -11.49
C LEU A 877 25.32 18.21 -12.90
N LYS A 878 26.22 18.59 -13.82
CA LYS A 878 26.25 18.05 -15.18
C LYS A 878 26.72 16.59 -15.18
N GLU A 879 27.79 16.28 -14.45
CA GLU A 879 28.27 14.90 -14.26
C GLU A 879 27.18 14.03 -13.62
N ARG A 880 26.49 14.55 -12.59
CA ARG A 880 25.37 13.84 -11.93
C ARG A 880 24.15 13.65 -12.83
N VAL A 881 23.91 14.56 -13.79
CA VAL A 881 22.90 14.37 -14.85
C VAL A 881 23.34 13.28 -15.83
N GLU A 882 24.61 13.27 -16.24
CA GLU A 882 25.15 12.26 -17.16
C GLU A 882 25.18 10.85 -16.52
N GLU A 883 25.47 10.74 -15.21
CA GLU A 883 25.32 9.50 -14.42
C GLU A 883 23.85 9.02 -14.35
N LEU A 884 22.90 9.95 -14.16
CA LEU A 884 21.47 9.65 -14.13
C LEU A 884 20.92 9.25 -15.50
N GLU A 885 21.38 9.89 -16.58
CA GLU A 885 21.04 9.49 -17.96
C GLU A 885 21.58 8.10 -18.27
N HIS A 886 22.82 7.77 -17.88
CA HIS A 886 23.38 6.42 -18.01
C HIS A 886 22.55 5.39 -17.22
N ARG A 887 22.18 5.67 -15.97
CA ARG A 887 21.27 4.79 -15.20
C ARG A 887 19.90 4.64 -15.87
N CYS A 888 19.34 5.69 -16.46
CA CYS A 888 18.06 5.60 -17.17
C CYS A 888 18.16 4.72 -18.43
N ILE A 889 19.27 4.78 -19.16
CA ILE A 889 19.54 3.90 -20.32
C ILE A 889 19.67 2.44 -19.86
N GLN A 890 20.44 2.18 -18.80
CA GLN A 890 20.58 0.83 -18.22
C GLN A 890 19.22 0.27 -17.75
N LEU A 891 18.46 1.04 -16.96
CA LEU A 891 17.14 0.64 -16.48
C LEU A 891 16.13 0.43 -17.63
N SER A 892 16.28 1.13 -18.76
CA SER A 892 15.49 0.85 -19.96
C SER A 892 15.82 -0.53 -20.52
N GLY A 893 17.11 -0.84 -20.74
CA GLY A 893 17.54 -2.15 -21.24
C GLY A 893 17.18 -3.32 -20.32
N GLU A 894 17.25 -3.12 -19.00
CA GLU A 894 16.76 -4.08 -18.01
C GLU A 894 15.23 -4.25 -18.09
N THR A 895 14.48 -3.16 -18.28
CA THR A 895 13.01 -3.20 -18.47
C THR A 895 12.62 -3.91 -19.77
N ASP A 896 13.34 -3.66 -20.87
CA ASP A 896 13.11 -4.31 -22.16
C ASP A 896 13.41 -5.81 -22.06
N THR A 897 14.50 -6.19 -21.39
CA THR A 897 14.85 -7.60 -21.09
C THR A 897 13.78 -8.29 -20.25
N ILE A 898 13.24 -7.61 -19.22
CA ILE A 898 12.11 -8.12 -18.42
C ILE A 898 10.85 -8.28 -19.30
N GLY A 899 10.63 -7.38 -20.27
CA GLY A 899 9.59 -7.50 -21.28
C GLY A 899 9.72 -8.76 -22.15
N GLU A 900 10.93 -9.09 -22.60
CA GLU A 900 11.21 -10.33 -23.34
C GLU A 900 10.95 -11.57 -22.49
N TYR A 901 11.39 -11.60 -21.22
CA TYR A 901 11.08 -12.70 -20.29
C TYR A 901 9.58 -12.86 -20.05
N ILE A 902 8.82 -11.76 -19.93
CA ILE A 902 7.36 -11.80 -19.80
C ILE A 902 6.73 -12.38 -21.07
N ALA A 903 7.19 -11.99 -22.26
CA ALA A 903 6.69 -12.53 -23.54
C ALA A 903 7.00 -14.03 -23.70
N LEU A 904 8.22 -14.46 -23.37
CA LEU A 904 8.63 -15.86 -23.37
C LEU A 904 7.80 -16.70 -22.38
N TYR A 905 7.57 -16.20 -21.16
CA TYR A 905 6.73 -16.89 -20.17
C TYR A 905 5.26 -16.96 -20.60
N GLN A 906 4.71 -15.91 -21.20
CA GLN A 906 3.36 -15.94 -21.77
C GLN A 906 3.23 -16.96 -22.90
N ASN A 907 4.23 -17.05 -23.78
CA ASN A 907 4.28 -18.03 -24.87
C ASN A 907 4.39 -19.47 -24.32
N GLN A 908 5.32 -19.72 -23.39
CA GLN A 908 5.46 -21.01 -22.72
C GLN A 908 4.16 -21.43 -22.01
N ARG A 909 3.47 -20.49 -21.36
CA ARG A 909 2.17 -20.73 -20.71
C ARG A 909 1.05 -21.00 -21.73
N ALA A 910 1.08 -20.37 -22.90
CA ALA A 910 0.15 -20.65 -23.99
C ALA A 910 0.36 -22.07 -24.55
N ILE A 911 1.62 -22.47 -24.82
CA ILE A 911 1.98 -23.82 -25.28
C ILE A 911 1.60 -24.88 -24.23
N MET A 912 1.86 -24.62 -22.94
CA MET A 912 1.41 -25.50 -21.84
C MET A 912 -0.11 -25.63 -21.81
N LYS A 913 -0.86 -24.53 -21.98
CA LYS A 913 -2.33 -24.55 -22.01
C LYS A 913 -2.84 -25.33 -23.22
N GLN A 914 -2.27 -25.12 -24.42
CA GLN A 914 -2.62 -25.88 -25.62
C GLN A 914 -2.39 -27.38 -25.40
N LYS A 915 -1.20 -27.79 -24.93
CA LYS A 915 -0.90 -29.19 -24.62
C LYS A 915 -1.79 -29.80 -23.53
N HIS A 916 -2.33 -28.98 -22.63
CA HIS A 916 -3.33 -29.43 -21.67
C HIS A 916 -4.69 -29.64 -22.33
N GLN A 917 -5.15 -28.70 -23.17
CA GLN A 917 -6.41 -28.82 -23.92
C GLN A 917 -6.38 -29.99 -24.93
N GLU A 918 -5.25 -30.25 -25.57
CA GLU A 918 -5.03 -31.44 -26.43
C GLU A 918 -5.15 -32.74 -25.62
N LYS A 919 -4.62 -32.77 -24.39
CA LYS A 919 -4.79 -33.90 -23.46
C LYS A 919 -6.22 -34.06 -22.97
N GLU A 920 -6.92 -32.97 -22.63
CA GLU A 920 -8.34 -33.00 -22.25
C GLU A 920 -9.20 -33.51 -23.41
N GLN A 921 -8.93 -33.09 -24.65
CA GLN A 921 -9.61 -33.60 -25.85
C GLN A 921 -9.36 -35.09 -26.06
N TYR A 922 -8.12 -35.57 -25.89
CA TYR A 922 -7.81 -37.00 -25.98
C TYR A 922 -8.49 -37.82 -24.88
N ILE A 923 -8.50 -37.33 -23.63
CA ILE A 923 -9.20 -37.98 -22.50
C ILE A 923 -10.71 -38.01 -22.74
N SER A 924 -11.28 -36.93 -23.28
CA SER A 924 -12.70 -36.84 -23.63
C SER A 924 -13.08 -37.83 -24.73
N MET A 925 -12.25 -37.93 -25.79
CA MET A 925 -12.42 -38.93 -26.86
C MET A 925 -12.35 -40.36 -26.31
N LEU A 926 -11.34 -40.68 -25.50
CA LEU A 926 -11.17 -42.00 -24.89
C LEU A 926 -12.31 -42.35 -23.91
N ALA A 927 -12.88 -41.35 -23.24
CA ALA A 927 -14.08 -41.52 -22.41
C ALA A 927 -15.34 -41.75 -23.25
N GLN A 928 -15.48 -41.09 -24.40
CA GLN A 928 -16.55 -41.33 -25.37
C GLN A 928 -16.45 -42.75 -25.95
N ASP A 929 -15.26 -43.18 -26.41
CA ASP A 929 -15.02 -44.52 -26.93
C ASP A 929 -15.37 -45.60 -25.89
N LYS A 930 -15.02 -45.36 -24.62
CA LYS A 930 -15.37 -46.24 -23.49
C LYS A 930 -16.88 -46.34 -23.26
N GLU A 931 -17.61 -45.23 -23.34
CA GLU A 931 -19.06 -45.22 -23.14
C GLU A 931 -19.81 -45.82 -24.36
N GLU A 932 -19.31 -45.63 -25.59
CA GLU A 932 -19.81 -46.33 -26.77
C GLU A 932 -19.58 -47.85 -26.68
N MET A 933 -18.38 -48.29 -26.27
CA MET A 933 -18.09 -49.70 -26.04
C MET A 933 -18.99 -50.30 -24.95
N LYS A 934 -19.25 -49.55 -23.87
CA LYS A 934 -20.18 -49.92 -22.80
C LYS A 934 -21.63 -50.01 -23.29
N ALA A 935 -22.07 -49.12 -24.17
CA ALA A 935 -23.38 -49.20 -24.82
C ALA A 935 -23.50 -50.44 -25.73
N LYS A 936 -22.49 -50.71 -26.56
CA LYS A 936 -22.42 -51.92 -27.41
C LYS A 936 -22.40 -53.21 -26.59
N LEU A 937 -21.72 -53.23 -25.45
CA LEU A 937 -21.76 -54.37 -24.51
C LEU A 937 -23.14 -54.56 -23.84
N ALA A 938 -23.86 -53.48 -23.54
CA ALA A 938 -25.23 -53.55 -23.02
C ALA A 938 -26.23 -54.03 -24.08
N GLU A 939 -26.11 -53.59 -25.33
CA GLU A 939 -26.90 -54.09 -26.46
C GLU A 939 -26.63 -55.58 -26.73
N LEU A 940 -25.36 -56.00 -26.66
CA LEU A 940 -24.98 -57.41 -26.74
C LEU A 940 -25.60 -58.23 -25.60
N GLN A 941 -25.66 -57.69 -24.38
CA GLN A 941 -26.30 -58.36 -23.24
C GLN A 941 -27.82 -58.52 -23.45
N ASP A 942 -28.52 -57.50 -23.94
CA ASP A 942 -29.96 -57.60 -24.24
C ASP A 942 -30.24 -58.58 -25.39
N LEU A 943 -29.43 -58.54 -26.46
CA LEU A 943 -29.52 -59.51 -27.56
C LEU A 943 -29.30 -60.96 -27.07
N VAL A 944 -28.34 -61.21 -26.18
CA VAL A 944 -28.11 -62.53 -25.59
C VAL A 944 -29.27 -62.93 -24.67
N MET A 945 -29.82 -62.03 -23.87
CA MET A 945 -31.02 -62.28 -23.07
C MET A 945 -32.23 -62.63 -23.95
N ARG A 946 -32.39 -61.93 -25.07
CA ARG A 946 -33.44 -62.16 -26.07
C ARG A 946 -33.30 -63.53 -26.74
N LEU A 947 -32.08 -63.90 -27.16
CA LEU A 947 -31.77 -65.23 -27.71
C LEU A 947 -32.07 -66.35 -26.71
N VAL A 948 -31.72 -66.14 -25.43
CA VAL A 948 -32.04 -67.09 -24.34
C VAL A 948 -33.55 -67.19 -24.10
N ALA A 949 -34.28 -66.06 -24.16
CA ALA A 949 -35.73 -66.05 -24.06
C ALA A 949 -36.38 -66.80 -25.24
N GLU A 950 -35.99 -66.49 -26.49
CA GLU A 950 -36.46 -67.16 -27.71
C GLU A 950 -36.23 -68.68 -27.66
N ARG A 951 -35.04 -69.11 -27.21
CA ARG A 951 -34.70 -70.52 -26.99
C ARG A 951 -35.54 -71.17 -25.88
N ASN A 952 -35.78 -70.47 -24.77
CA ASN A 952 -36.60 -70.99 -23.67
C ASN A 952 -38.09 -71.09 -24.08
N ASP A 953 -38.56 -70.17 -24.91
CA ASP A 953 -39.91 -70.19 -25.49
C ASP A 953 -40.08 -71.36 -26.47
N TRP A 954 -39.07 -71.60 -27.32
CA TRP A 954 -38.97 -72.79 -28.17
C TRP A 954 -38.99 -74.08 -27.35
N TYR A 955 -38.19 -74.16 -26.27
CA TYR A 955 -38.13 -75.32 -25.39
C TYR A 955 -39.45 -75.58 -24.66
N SER A 956 -40.17 -74.51 -24.29
CA SER A 956 -41.50 -74.57 -23.69
C SER A 956 -42.56 -75.06 -24.68
N ARG A 957 -42.48 -74.63 -25.95
CA ARG A 957 -43.34 -75.12 -27.04
C ARG A 957 -43.05 -76.59 -27.38
N TYR A 958 -41.78 -77.00 -27.41
CA TYR A 958 -41.36 -78.39 -27.64
C TYR A 958 -41.83 -79.31 -26.51
N THR A 959 -41.54 -78.97 -25.26
CA THR A 959 -41.99 -79.76 -24.10
C THR A 959 -43.53 -79.79 -23.97
N GLY A 960 -44.22 -78.71 -24.31
CA GLY A 960 -45.69 -78.69 -24.44
C GLY A 960 -46.23 -79.64 -25.52
N ALA A 961 -45.58 -79.72 -26.68
CA ALA A 961 -45.96 -80.65 -27.75
C ALA A 961 -45.72 -82.12 -27.38
N VAL A 962 -44.62 -82.42 -26.67
CA VAL A 962 -44.31 -83.76 -26.16
C VAL A 962 -45.27 -84.16 -25.03
N ALA A 963 -45.57 -83.24 -24.09
CA ALA A 963 -46.56 -83.48 -23.03
C ALA A 963 -47.98 -83.66 -23.57
N GLY A 964 -48.31 -83.04 -24.71
CA GLY A 964 -49.58 -83.23 -25.41
C GLY A 964 -49.75 -84.58 -26.14
N THR A 965 -48.72 -85.44 -26.16
CA THR A 965 -48.69 -86.67 -26.97
C THR A 965 -48.33 -87.94 -26.18
N SER A 966 -48.97 -88.15 -25.01
CA SER A 966 -48.98 -89.47 -24.36
C SER A 966 -50.21 -89.77 -23.51
N THR A 967 -51.01 -90.73 -23.97
CA THR A 967 -51.97 -91.51 -23.16
C THR A 967 -51.98 -92.95 -23.67
N VAL A 968 -51.84 -93.93 -22.76
CA VAL A 968 -51.93 -95.40 -23.01
C VAL A 968 -50.75 -95.99 -23.81
N ASN A 969 -50.08 -97.10 -23.44
CA ASN A 969 -49.86 -97.75 -22.12
C ASN A 969 -48.53 -98.61 -22.22
N PRO A 970 -48.24 -99.74 -21.52
CA PRO A 970 -46.92 -99.90 -20.90
C PRO A 970 -46.14 -101.15 -21.38
N ASP A 971 -45.18 -101.57 -20.54
CA ASP A 971 -44.57 -102.91 -20.42
C ASP A 971 -43.31 -103.20 -21.26
N LEU A 972 -42.13 -103.08 -20.61
CA LEU A 972 -40.95 -103.97 -20.73
C LEU A 972 -39.80 -103.49 -19.82
N VAL A 973 -39.50 -104.27 -18.76
CA VAL A 973 -38.36 -104.12 -17.80
C VAL A 973 -38.21 -105.47 -17.06
N PRO A 974 -37.09 -105.82 -16.37
CA PRO A 974 -35.81 -105.09 -16.17
C PRO A 974 -34.54 -105.95 -16.41
N VAL A 975 -33.34 -105.45 -16.05
CA VAL A 975 -32.28 -106.10 -15.24
C VAL A 975 -31.04 -105.17 -15.17
N GLY A 976 -30.38 -105.05 -14.00
CA GLY A 976 -29.25 -104.13 -13.74
C GLY A 976 -29.73 -102.74 -13.28
N GLU A 977 -29.68 -102.29 -12.02
CA GLU A 977 -28.74 -102.53 -10.90
C GLU A 977 -27.31 -102.05 -11.25
N ASP A 978 -26.68 -101.09 -10.56
CA ASP A 978 -26.82 -100.75 -9.13
C ASP A 978 -26.73 -99.26 -8.67
N HIS A 979 -27.59 -98.93 -7.69
CA HIS A 979 -27.36 -98.16 -6.45
C HIS A 979 -26.92 -96.66 -6.38
N THR A 980 -27.86 -95.84 -5.85
CA THR A 980 -27.70 -94.81 -4.78
C THR A 980 -26.97 -93.47 -5.07
N HIS A 981 -27.24 -92.34 -4.37
CA HIS A 981 -28.12 -92.07 -3.21
C HIS A 981 -28.82 -90.68 -3.31
N LEU A 982 -29.81 -90.42 -2.45
CA LEU A 982 -30.43 -89.09 -2.23
C LEU A 982 -29.64 -88.25 -1.21
N GLU A 983 -29.64 -86.92 -1.40
CA GLU A 983 -29.96 -85.84 -0.43
C GLU A 983 -29.75 -84.49 -1.18
N GLN A 984 -30.54 -83.42 -1.07
CA GLN A 984 -31.42 -82.88 -0.04
C GLN A 984 -30.71 -82.40 1.24
N GLN A 985 -30.18 -81.17 1.22
CA GLN A 985 -30.00 -80.36 2.44
C GLN A 985 -29.96 -78.86 2.15
N ALA A 986 -30.36 -78.08 3.16
CA ALA A 986 -30.30 -76.63 3.23
C ALA A 986 -29.85 -76.24 4.65
N TYR A 987 -29.41 -74.98 4.84
CA TYR A 987 -28.70 -74.50 6.05
C TYR A 987 -27.30 -75.17 6.20
N THR A 988 -26.26 -74.58 6.79
CA THR A 988 -26.13 -73.43 7.72
C THR A 988 -24.86 -72.58 7.46
N ASN A 989 -25.01 -71.25 7.59
CA ASN A 989 -24.25 -70.28 8.41
C ASN A 989 -22.74 -70.40 8.73
N THR A 990 -22.10 -69.22 8.91
CA THR A 990 -21.06 -68.90 9.94
C THR A 990 -19.64 -69.46 9.70
N GLU A 991 -18.51 -68.73 9.79
CA GLU A 991 -18.21 -67.32 10.16
C GLU A 991 -16.75 -66.91 9.80
N LEU A 992 -16.47 -65.59 9.70
CA LEU A 992 -15.15 -64.91 9.92
C LEU A 992 -13.94 -65.30 9.00
N ASN A 993 -12.89 -64.48 8.76
CA ASN A 993 -12.58 -63.08 9.14
C ASN A 993 -11.54 -62.45 8.19
N ALA A 994 -11.32 -61.13 8.31
CA ALA A 994 -10.11 -60.35 7.92
C ALA A 994 -9.73 -60.24 6.41
N ASP A 995 -9.00 -59.21 5.95
CA ASP A 995 -8.83 -57.81 6.41
C ASP A 995 -8.16 -56.98 5.29
N SER A 996 -8.57 -55.72 5.10
CA SER A 996 -7.87 -54.59 4.45
C SER A 996 -8.87 -53.49 4.07
N GLY A 997 -8.61 -52.24 4.46
CA GLY A 997 -9.54 -51.12 4.27
C GLY A 997 -9.38 -50.34 2.96
N ALA A 998 -10.42 -49.56 2.64
CA ALA A 998 -10.36 -48.43 1.73
C ALA A 998 -11.11 -47.25 2.37
N GLU A 999 -10.65 -46.03 2.15
CA GLU A 999 -11.10 -44.85 2.90
C GLU A 999 -12.51 -44.40 2.49
N ALA A 1000 -13.37 -44.17 3.49
CA ALA A 1000 -14.68 -43.58 3.26
C ALA A 1000 -14.57 -42.06 3.10
N MET A 1001 -14.67 -41.56 1.87
CA MET A 1001 -14.81 -40.13 1.61
C MET A 1001 -16.29 -39.76 1.55
N ASP A 1002 -16.77 -39.09 2.60
CA ASP A 1002 -18.17 -38.72 2.81
C ASP A 1002 -18.63 -37.64 1.81
N VAL A 1003 -19.73 -37.89 1.10
CA VAL A 1003 -20.33 -36.96 0.13
C VAL A 1003 -21.82 -36.81 0.44
N ILE A 1004 -22.15 -35.64 0.99
CA ILE A 1004 -23.48 -35.27 1.46
C ILE A 1004 -24.50 -35.33 0.32
N PRO A 1005 -25.59 -36.12 0.43
CA PRO A 1005 -26.65 -36.14 -0.57
C PRO A 1005 -27.57 -34.92 -0.41
N LEU A 1006 -27.78 -34.18 -1.50
CA LEU A 1006 -28.77 -33.11 -1.58
C LEU A 1006 -29.73 -33.35 -2.76
N SER A 1007 -31.01 -33.47 -2.43
CA SER A 1007 -32.16 -33.43 -3.33
C SER A 1007 -32.34 -32.00 -3.89
N GLU A 1008 -33.08 -31.70 -4.96
CA GLU A 1008 -34.07 -32.42 -5.79
C GLU A 1008 -33.97 -31.92 -7.27
N PRO A 1009 -34.56 -32.63 -8.26
CA PRO A 1009 -34.87 -32.05 -9.57
C PRO A 1009 -36.39 -31.77 -9.72
N THR A 1010 -36.78 -30.50 -9.84
CA THR A 1010 -38.18 -30.12 -10.17
C THR A 1010 -38.51 -30.33 -11.65
N THR A 1011 -39.72 -30.83 -11.89
CA THR A 1011 -40.35 -31.09 -13.20
C THR A 1011 -40.39 -29.92 -14.18
N GLY A 1012 -40.27 -30.21 -15.50
CA GLY A 1012 -40.86 -29.34 -16.54
C GLY A 1012 -40.37 -29.58 -17.99
N LEU A 1013 -41.32 -29.88 -18.90
CA LEU A 1013 -41.24 -29.81 -20.38
C LEU A 1013 -40.24 -30.79 -21.06
N GLU A 1014 -40.64 -31.85 -21.76
CA GLU A 1014 -41.43 -31.94 -23.02
C GLU A 1014 -40.83 -31.24 -24.25
N ALA A 1015 -40.22 -32.01 -25.16
CA ALA A 1015 -40.28 -31.91 -26.64
C ALA A 1015 -39.54 -33.14 -27.26
N PRO A 1016 -39.63 -33.44 -28.58
CA PRO A 1016 -40.57 -34.46 -29.05
C PRO A 1016 -39.95 -35.61 -29.87
N SER A 1017 -40.73 -36.68 -30.09
CA SER A 1017 -40.34 -37.81 -30.94
C SER A 1017 -40.35 -37.47 -32.44
N PRO A 1018 -39.36 -37.91 -33.23
CA PRO A 1018 -39.46 -37.91 -34.69
C PRO A 1018 -40.27 -39.11 -35.18
N GLN A 1019 -41.45 -38.88 -35.73
CA GLN A 1019 -42.13 -39.86 -36.58
C GLN A 1019 -41.59 -39.76 -38.01
N THR A 1020 -41.23 -40.88 -38.62
CA THR A 1020 -41.07 -41.00 -40.08
C THR A 1020 -42.06 -42.01 -40.63
N LEU A 1021 -43.03 -41.52 -41.40
CA LEU A 1021 -44.00 -42.34 -42.11
C LEU A 1021 -43.34 -43.01 -43.32
N SER A 1022 -43.63 -44.29 -43.55
CA SER A 1022 -43.30 -44.96 -44.81
C SER A 1022 -44.40 -45.94 -45.22
N THR A 1023 -45.44 -45.40 -45.83
CA THR A 1023 -46.34 -46.16 -46.73
C THR A 1023 -45.61 -46.41 -48.05
N GLY A 1024 -45.65 -47.58 -48.68
CA GLY A 1024 -46.36 -48.81 -48.32
C GLY A 1024 -46.75 -49.57 -49.60
N SER A 1025 -46.63 -50.89 -49.60
CA SER A 1025 -47.12 -51.74 -50.70
C SER A 1025 -47.46 -53.12 -50.17
N ALA A 1026 -48.63 -53.63 -50.54
CA ALA A 1026 -49.07 -54.97 -50.19
C ALA A 1026 -48.96 -55.89 -51.43
N GLN A 1027 -48.25 -57.00 -51.27
CA GLN A 1027 -48.42 -58.15 -52.15
C GLN A 1027 -48.63 -59.40 -51.30
N THR A 1028 -49.79 -60.02 -51.49
CA THR A 1028 -50.17 -61.28 -50.87
C THR A 1028 -49.50 -62.43 -51.60
N ASP A 1029 -48.79 -63.30 -50.90
CA ASP A 1029 -48.60 -64.68 -51.35
C ASP A 1029 -48.55 -65.64 -50.16
N THR A 1030 -49.16 -66.82 -50.30
CA THR A 1030 -49.41 -67.75 -49.19
C THR A 1030 -48.73 -69.09 -49.42
N LYS A 1031 -47.65 -69.37 -48.69
CA LYS A 1031 -47.09 -70.72 -48.52
C LYS A 1031 -46.49 -70.91 -47.12
N PRO A 1032 -46.35 -72.17 -46.65
CA PRO A 1032 -46.25 -72.47 -45.22
C PRO A 1032 -44.84 -72.29 -44.62
N MET A 1033 -44.80 -72.39 -43.29
CA MET A 1033 -43.68 -72.08 -42.41
C MET A 1033 -42.38 -72.85 -42.73
N VAL A 1034 -41.26 -72.12 -42.65
CA VAL A 1034 -39.94 -72.63 -42.24
C VAL A 1034 -39.40 -71.62 -41.21
N PRO A 1035 -38.97 -72.03 -40.00
CA PRO A 1035 -38.38 -71.11 -39.04
C PRO A 1035 -37.07 -70.49 -39.54
N LYS A 1036 -36.87 -69.19 -39.30
CA LYS A 1036 -35.55 -68.53 -39.38
C LYS A 1036 -35.07 -68.30 -37.94
N GLU A 1037 -34.28 -69.22 -37.40
CA GLU A 1037 -33.80 -69.16 -36.01
C GLU A 1037 -32.55 -68.27 -35.84
N ASP A 1038 -31.91 -67.84 -36.93
CA ASP A 1038 -30.63 -67.11 -36.91
C ASP A 1038 -30.73 -65.57 -36.75
N GLY A 1039 -31.93 -64.97 -36.66
CA GLY A 1039 -32.10 -63.51 -36.71
C GLY A 1039 -31.33 -62.76 -35.61
N THR A 1040 -31.61 -63.11 -34.35
CA THR A 1040 -30.94 -62.55 -33.17
C THR A 1040 -29.46 -62.97 -33.11
N ALA A 1041 -29.13 -64.18 -33.58
CA ALA A 1041 -27.75 -64.67 -33.65
C ALA A 1041 -26.89 -63.90 -34.65
N GLN A 1042 -27.43 -63.51 -35.81
CA GLN A 1042 -26.74 -62.68 -36.80
C GLN A 1042 -26.48 -61.25 -36.27
N GLN A 1043 -27.41 -60.68 -35.51
CA GLN A 1043 -27.20 -59.39 -34.83
C GLN A 1043 -26.08 -59.49 -33.77
N ILE A 1044 -26.05 -60.55 -32.97
CA ILE A 1044 -24.96 -60.82 -32.01
C ILE A 1044 -23.61 -60.94 -32.73
N MET A 1045 -23.53 -61.71 -33.81
CA MET A 1045 -22.30 -61.89 -34.58
C MET A 1045 -21.81 -60.57 -35.21
N GLN A 1046 -22.71 -59.74 -35.73
CA GLN A 1046 -22.34 -58.44 -36.30
C GLN A 1046 -21.87 -57.46 -35.22
N LEU A 1047 -22.56 -57.39 -34.08
CA LEU A 1047 -22.17 -56.51 -32.97
C LEU A 1047 -20.83 -56.93 -32.36
N LEU A 1048 -20.55 -58.24 -32.27
CA LEU A 1048 -19.22 -58.77 -31.91
C LEU A 1048 -18.15 -58.38 -32.92
N GLN A 1049 -18.45 -58.41 -34.23
CA GLN A 1049 -17.53 -57.98 -35.28
C GLN A 1049 -17.17 -56.48 -35.14
N GLU A 1050 -18.14 -55.64 -34.77
CA GLU A 1050 -17.95 -54.19 -34.53
C GLU A 1050 -17.19 -53.90 -33.23
N ILE A 1051 -17.43 -54.66 -32.16
CA ILE A 1051 -16.66 -54.56 -30.90
C ILE A 1051 -15.21 -55.04 -31.12
N GLN A 1052 -14.98 -56.03 -31.98
CA GLN A 1052 -13.65 -56.57 -32.26
C GLN A 1052 -12.82 -55.67 -33.19
N ASN A 1053 -13.45 -54.90 -34.08
CA ASN A 1053 -12.78 -54.00 -35.04
C ASN A 1053 -13.28 -52.53 -34.94
N PRO A 1054 -13.05 -51.82 -33.81
CA PRO A 1054 -13.52 -50.45 -33.63
C PRO A 1054 -12.87 -49.43 -34.58
N GLN A 1055 -11.73 -49.76 -35.20
CA GLN A 1055 -11.00 -48.87 -36.11
C GLN A 1055 -11.64 -48.72 -37.51
N GLY A 1056 -12.80 -49.33 -37.77
CA GLY A 1056 -13.50 -49.23 -39.07
C GLY A 1056 -14.00 -47.82 -39.42
N ALA A 1057 -14.16 -46.92 -38.45
CA ALA A 1057 -14.55 -45.52 -38.68
C ALA A 1057 -13.31 -44.61 -38.77
N LEU A 1058 -13.20 -43.81 -39.84
CA LEU A 1058 -12.06 -42.91 -40.05
C LEU A 1058 -12.04 -41.74 -39.03
N ARG A 1059 -11.34 -41.96 -37.91
CA ARG A 1059 -10.93 -40.92 -36.95
C ARG A 1059 -9.50 -41.12 -36.45
N SER A 1060 -8.53 -41.11 -37.37
CA SER A 1060 -7.12 -40.91 -37.02
C SER A 1060 -6.91 -39.49 -36.47
N PRO A 1061 -6.30 -39.30 -35.29
CA PRO A 1061 -5.92 -37.96 -34.82
C PRO A 1061 -4.91 -37.30 -35.76
N PRO A 1062 -4.96 -35.97 -35.97
CA PRO A 1062 -4.00 -35.24 -36.79
C PRO A 1062 -2.67 -35.02 -36.01
N PHE A 1063 -2.04 -36.09 -35.54
CA PHE A 1063 -0.83 -36.03 -34.71
C PHE A 1063 0.20 -37.11 -35.06
N LEU A 1064 0.72 -37.05 -36.29
CA LEU A 1064 2.08 -37.50 -36.59
C LEU A 1064 2.79 -36.38 -37.37
N GLY A 1065 3.11 -35.31 -36.65
CA GLY A 1065 4.07 -34.31 -37.12
C GLY A 1065 5.49 -34.90 -37.09
N GLU A 1066 6.30 -34.57 -38.09
CA GLU A 1066 7.56 -35.25 -38.39
C GLU A 1066 8.56 -35.21 -37.22
N ASN A 1067 8.80 -36.37 -36.62
CA ASN A 1067 9.99 -36.71 -35.85
C ASN A 1067 10.42 -38.14 -36.23
N PRO A 1068 11.72 -38.44 -36.35
CA PRO A 1068 12.20 -39.71 -36.89
C PRO A 1068 12.08 -40.85 -35.87
N CYS A 1069 10.88 -41.41 -35.73
CA CYS A 1069 10.67 -42.68 -35.03
C CYS A 1069 11.07 -43.83 -35.96
N ILE A 1070 12.08 -44.61 -35.57
CA ILE A 1070 12.50 -45.82 -36.28
C ILE A 1070 11.34 -46.85 -36.21
N PRO A 1071 10.89 -47.44 -37.33
CA PRO A 1071 9.77 -48.38 -37.30
C PRO A 1071 10.17 -49.74 -36.71
N PHE A 1072 9.73 -50.04 -35.49
CA PHE A 1072 9.86 -51.37 -34.90
C PHE A 1072 8.81 -52.32 -35.49
N PHE A 1073 9.26 -53.26 -36.32
CA PHE A 1073 8.43 -54.37 -36.82
C PHE A 1073 8.60 -55.61 -35.95
N TYR A 1074 7.54 -56.01 -35.27
CA TYR A 1074 7.49 -57.27 -34.52
C TYR A 1074 7.13 -58.43 -35.45
N ARG A 1075 7.95 -59.47 -35.46
CA ARG A 1075 7.58 -60.82 -35.90
C ARG A 1075 8.19 -61.79 -34.87
N PRO A 1076 7.40 -62.66 -34.22
CA PRO A 1076 7.95 -63.67 -33.33
C PRO A 1076 8.73 -64.72 -34.14
N ASP A 1077 9.76 -65.28 -33.52
CA ASP A 1077 10.42 -66.51 -33.97
C ASP A 1077 9.75 -67.73 -33.31
N GLU A 1078 10.08 -68.95 -33.75
CA GLU A 1078 9.44 -70.21 -33.31
C GLU A 1078 9.73 -70.60 -31.83
N GLN A 1079 10.30 -69.68 -31.03
CA GLN A 1079 10.60 -69.82 -29.60
C GLN A 1079 10.12 -68.62 -28.74
N ASP A 1080 9.30 -67.71 -29.30
CA ASP A 1080 8.67 -66.57 -28.60
C ASP A 1080 9.62 -65.49 -27.98
N GLU A 1081 10.93 -65.53 -28.28
CA GLU A 1081 11.87 -64.48 -27.86
C GLU A 1081 11.82 -63.23 -28.75
N VAL A 1082 11.68 -62.05 -28.14
CA VAL A 1082 11.69 -60.76 -28.84
C VAL A 1082 13.10 -60.14 -28.87
N LYS A 1083 13.88 -60.46 -29.91
CA LYS A 1083 15.22 -59.88 -30.13
C LYS A 1083 15.14 -58.57 -30.91
N ILE A 1084 15.51 -57.46 -30.26
CA ILE A 1084 15.54 -56.12 -30.87
C ILE A 1084 16.85 -55.94 -31.64
N LEU A 1085 16.78 -55.92 -32.98
CA LEU A 1085 17.85 -55.34 -33.80
C LEU A 1085 17.56 -53.86 -34.06
N VAL A 1086 18.56 -53.01 -33.82
CA VAL A 1086 18.58 -51.60 -34.23
C VAL A 1086 19.50 -51.46 -35.43
N VAL A 1087 19.09 -50.66 -36.41
CA VAL A 1087 19.87 -50.22 -37.59
C VAL A 1087 19.70 -48.73 -37.75
#